data_AF-A0A7Z0RJ91-F1
#
_entry.id   AF-A0A7Z0RJ91-F1
#
_cell.length_a   1.000
_cell.length_b   1.000
_cell.length_c   1.000
_cell.angle_alpha   90.00
_cell.angle_beta   90.00
_cell.angle_gamma   90.00
#
_symmetry.space_group_name_H-M   'P 1'
#
loop_
_entity.id
_entity.type
_entity.pdbx_description
1 polymer ?
#
loop_
_entity_poly.entity_id
_entity_poly.type
_entity_poly.pdbx_seq_one_letter_code
_entity_poly.pdbx_strand_id
1 'polypeptide(L)'
;MTDSNDDKTISVAGKKTLTLKPSGMSQGTVRQDMGRGRTKAVVVETRKRRPMRPEDEKPITPVAPTAPVRAAEPAPAPVQARPQQPTPAPRVQQGNNNQTNQRPPQQSHQPPRQNDRPRPVVLNHLSPEEMDARRRALADSQARDAQDAIRRAEEEKRRAAEEVIRKAAEAEEAARRAAEEAIRQAEAPAVAEPAVAEQAPAEARSDAPRPPQPASSAPAARRPDAAGAPAARPAPGAAVPGAVRGRREEKEDDDRGAARGGPVRGRVVRPEPAKPVTTRPKTDEERRRGKLTITTANVDGEDNARGRSLSAMRRRQEKFRRGQMQETREKISREVVLPETITIQELSQRMSERAVDVIKYLMKEGQMMKPGDVIDADLAELIAGEFGHTVRRVSESDVELGIFNVSDDDGELVSRPPVVTIMGHVDHGKTSLLDAIRHANVVSGEAGGITQHIGAYQVEQNGQKITFIDTPGHAAFTAMRARGAQATDIAILVVAADDSVMPQTIESINHAKAAGVPIIVAINKVDKHEADPQKVRNQLLQHEVFVESMGGEVLDVEVSAKTGKNLDKLLEAILLQAEILDLKANANRTAEGTVIEAQLDRGRGSVATVLVQKGTLRPGQIIVAGDVWGRVRALVTDKGDHVKEAGPATPVEVLGLSGTPQAGDKFAVVESESRAREISEYRQRLARDKAAARQSGQRGSLEQMMMQRQSVGIKEFPLVIKGDVQGSIEAIAGALEKLGTDEVRARIVHSGAGGITESDISLAEASNAAIIGFNVRANTQARQFAEREGIEIRYYNIIYDLVDDVKAAMSGLLSPERRETFIGNAEILEVFNITKVGKVAGCRVVEGKVERGAGVRLIRNDVVVHEGKLKTLKRFKDEVSEVPMGQECGMAFENYEDMRAGDVIECFRVEHITRTL
;
A
#
# COMPACT_ATOMS: atom_id res chain seq x y z
N MET A 1 -69.61 -81.31 22.52
CA MET A 1 -69.00 -82.64 22.44
C MET A 1 -68.75 -82.95 20.97
N THR A 2 -67.56 -82.84 20.39
CA THR A 2 -66.21 -82.40 20.88
C THR A 2 -65.24 -82.76 19.74
N ASP A 3 -64.16 -82.07 19.40
CA ASP A 3 -63.72 -80.68 19.66
C ASP A 3 -62.47 -80.42 18.77
N SER A 4 -61.87 -79.23 18.86
CA SER A 4 -60.48 -78.93 18.42
C SER A 4 -60.19 -78.66 16.93
N ASN A 5 -60.88 -77.65 16.38
CA ASN A 5 -60.33 -76.52 15.60
C ASN A 5 -59.05 -76.71 14.74
N ASP A 6 -59.28 -77.12 13.49
CA ASP A 6 -58.98 -76.37 12.25
C ASP A 6 -57.62 -75.66 12.06
N ASP A 7 -56.77 -76.40 11.35
CA ASP A 7 -55.82 -75.93 10.35
C ASP A 7 -56.51 -75.17 9.19
N LYS A 8 -55.82 -74.21 8.53
CA LYS A 8 -56.18 -73.77 7.16
C LYS A 8 -55.04 -73.10 6.41
N THR A 9 -54.80 -73.61 5.21
CA THR A 9 -53.56 -73.47 4.44
C THR A 9 -53.59 -72.41 3.32
N ILE A 10 -52.51 -71.64 3.25
CA ILE A 10 -51.67 -71.30 2.07
C ILE A 10 -52.33 -71.11 0.68
N SER A 11 -52.03 -69.95 0.07
CA SER A 11 -51.81 -69.60 -1.37
C SER A 11 -52.67 -68.43 -1.88
N VAL A 12 -52.28 -67.55 -2.82
CA VAL A 12 -51.00 -67.14 -3.47
C VAL A 12 -51.26 -65.75 -4.11
N ALA A 13 -50.29 -64.81 -4.16
CA ALA A 13 -49.98 -63.91 -5.32
C ALA A 13 -49.30 -62.56 -4.96
N GLY A 14 -48.31 -62.17 -5.77
CA GLY A 14 -48.14 -60.76 -6.20
C GLY A 14 -47.20 -59.83 -5.41
N LYS A 15 -46.00 -59.58 -5.97
CA LYS A 15 -45.04 -58.55 -5.53
C LYS A 15 -45.68 -57.16 -5.39
N LYS A 16 -45.28 -56.38 -4.38
CA LYS A 16 -45.21 -54.90 -4.43
C LYS A 16 -44.17 -54.35 -3.44
N THR A 17 -43.44 -53.32 -3.87
CA THR A 17 -42.32 -52.69 -3.17
C THR A 17 -42.80 -51.67 -2.14
N LEU A 18 -42.09 -51.57 -1.01
CA LEU A 18 -42.28 -50.50 -0.02
C LEU A 18 -41.39 -49.30 -0.39
N THR A 19 -42.01 -48.17 -0.72
CA THR A 19 -41.34 -46.88 -0.88
C THR A 19 -41.54 -46.01 0.36
N LEU A 20 -40.46 -45.40 0.84
CA LEU A 20 -40.48 -44.49 1.99
C LEU A 20 -41.22 -43.19 1.63
N LYS A 21 -42.15 -42.76 2.51
CA LYS A 21 -42.81 -41.44 2.42
C LYS A 21 -41.83 -40.33 2.87
N PRO A 22 -41.66 -39.25 2.10
CA PRO A 22 -40.90 -38.09 2.56
C PRO A 22 -41.72 -37.22 3.53
N SER A 23 -41.12 -36.83 4.65
CA SER A 23 -41.75 -35.97 5.67
C SER A 23 -41.65 -34.48 5.31
N GLY A 24 -42.75 -33.98 4.74
CA GLY A 24 -43.14 -32.58 4.51
C GLY A 24 -42.24 -31.42 4.97
N MET A 25 -41.70 -30.71 3.98
CA MET A 25 -41.52 -29.25 4.02
C MET A 25 -42.61 -28.61 3.17
N SER A 26 -43.52 -27.82 3.76
CA SER A 26 -44.59 -27.15 3.02
C SER A 26 -44.14 -25.78 2.52
N GLN A 27 -43.76 -25.69 1.24
CA GLN A 27 -43.51 -24.40 0.59
C GLN A 27 -44.83 -23.67 0.33
N GLY A 28 -44.95 -22.43 0.85
CA GLY A 28 -46.09 -21.56 0.60
C GLY A 28 -45.74 -20.47 -0.41
N THR A 29 -46.53 -20.36 -1.48
CA THR A 29 -46.34 -19.32 -2.51
C THR A 29 -47.33 -18.18 -2.28
N VAL A 30 -46.84 -17.00 -1.91
CA VAL A 30 -47.67 -15.80 -1.72
C VAL A 30 -47.53 -14.90 -2.95
N ARG A 31 -48.65 -14.39 -3.47
CA ARG A 31 -48.64 -13.35 -4.51
C ARG A 31 -48.50 -11.99 -3.86
N GLN A 32 -47.41 -11.30 -4.18
CA GLN A 32 -47.19 -9.91 -3.77
C GLN A 32 -47.67 -9.01 -4.90
N ASP A 33 -48.53 -8.05 -4.56
CA ASP A 33 -49.00 -7.01 -5.47
C ASP A 33 -48.03 -5.83 -5.42
N MET A 34 -47.56 -5.40 -6.60
CA MET A 34 -46.76 -4.20 -6.77
C MET A 34 -47.59 -3.24 -7.62
N GLY A 35 -47.92 -2.08 -7.03
CA GLY A 35 -48.92 -1.15 -7.54
C GLY A 35 -48.71 -0.75 -9.01
N ARG A 36 -49.82 -0.41 -9.68
CA ARG A 36 -49.98 -0.35 -11.15
C ARG A 36 -50.05 -1.72 -11.85
N GLY A 37 -50.71 -2.70 -11.21
CA GLY A 37 -51.35 -3.82 -11.90
C GLY A 37 -50.45 -4.98 -12.31
N ARG A 38 -49.34 -5.22 -11.58
CA ARG A 38 -48.48 -6.40 -11.77
C ARG A 38 -48.28 -7.14 -10.44
N THR A 39 -48.66 -8.41 -10.41
CA THR A 39 -48.38 -9.32 -9.29
C THR A 39 -47.26 -10.28 -9.63
N LYS A 40 -46.37 -10.57 -8.67
CA LYS A 40 -45.35 -11.62 -8.77
C LYS A 40 -45.55 -12.62 -7.64
N ALA A 41 -45.41 -13.91 -7.94
CA ALA A 41 -45.51 -14.97 -6.95
C ALA A 41 -44.13 -15.24 -6.35
N VAL A 42 -44.02 -15.23 -5.02
CA VAL A 42 -42.79 -15.48 -4.27
C VAL A 42 -43.02 -16.68 -3.34
N VAL A 43 -42.11 -17.65 -3.38
CA VAL A 43 -42.12 -18.81 -2.49
C VAL A 43 -41.41 -18.43 -1.19
N VAL A 44 -42.02 -18.72 -0.05
CA VAL A 44 -41.43 -18.44 1.27
C VAL A 44 -41.44 -19.72 2.11
N GLU A 45 -40.28 -20.05 2.68
CA GLU A 45 -40.10 -21.16 3.61
C GLU A 45 -40.22 -20.65 5.06
N THR A 46 -40.95 -21.35 5.93
CA THR A 46 -41.17 -20.93 7.32
C THR A 46 -40.61 -21.96 8.30
N ARG A 47 -39.67 -21.54 9.17
CA ARG A 47 -39.13 -22.36 10.26
C ARG A 47 -39.72 -21.92 11.60
N LYS A 48 -40.38 -22.84 12.33
CA LYS A 48 -40.78 -22.64 13.73
C LYS A 48 -39.57 -22.82 14.68
N ARG A 49 -39.40 -21.91 15.64
CA ARG A 49 -38.52 -22.10 16.81
C ARG A 49 -39.31 -22.74 17.97
N ARG A 50 -38.66 -23.56 18.78
CA ARG A 50 -39.15 -24.07 20.09
C ARG A 50 -38.40 -23.38 21.24
N PRO A 51 -39.04 -23.12 22.40
CA PRO A 51 -38.38 -22.60 23.61
C PRO A 51 -37.88 -23.72 24.54
N MET A 52 -36.95 -23.40 25.47
CA MET A 52 -36.47 -24.29 26.55
C MET A 52 -36.06 -23.51 27.82
N ARG A 53 -36.37 -24.06 29.00
CA ARG A 53 -35.85 -23.83 30.38
C ARG A 53 -36.43 -24.95 31.31
N PRO A 54 -35.94 -25.20 32.55
CA PRO A 54 -34.55 -25.48 32.98
C PRO A 54 -34.45 -26.70 33.97
N GLU A 55 -33.26 -26.99 34.51
CA GLU A 55 -32.96 -27.85 35.72
C GLU A 55 -33.23 -29.39 35.59
N ASP A 56 -32.52 -30.33 36.24
CA ASP A 56 -31.30 -30.31 37.11
C ASP A 56 -30.53 -31.68 37.11
N GLU A 57 -29.42 -31.74 37.88
CA GLU A 57 -28.67 -32.92 38.43
C GLU A 57 -27.71 -33.80 37.56
N LYS A 58 -26.60 -34.20 38.22
CA LYS A 58 -25.52 -35.17 37.86
C LYS A 58 -25.80 -36.53 38.60
N PRO A 59 -24.93 -37.60 38.64
CA PRO A 59 -23.57 -37.80 38.10
C PRO A 59 -23.27 -39.21 37.47
N ILE A 60 -21.96 -39.48 37.29
CA ILE A 60 -21.24 -40.78 37.24
C ILE A 60 -20.65 -41.20 35.87
N THR A 61 -19.44 -41.75 35.97
CA THR A 61 -18.37 -42.00 34.99
C THR A 61 -18.28 -43.51 34.61
N PRO A 62 -17.14 -44.08 34.13
CA PRO A 62 -16.58 -43.95 32.77
C PRO A 62 -16.23 -45.33 32.12
N VAL A 63 -16.07 -45.42 30.79
CA VAL A 63 -15.25 -46.51 30.17
C VAL A 63 -14.55 -46.02 28.88
N ALA A 64 -13.33 -46.51 28.64
CA ALA A 64 -12.49 -46.20 27.48
C ALA A 64 -12.32 -47.45 26.54
N PRO A 65 -11.23 -47.69 25.76
CA PRO A 65 -11.38 -47.82 24.31
C PRO A 65 -10.80 -49.09 23.67
N THR A 66 -11.10 -49.36 22.39
CA THR A 66 -10.33 -50.28 21.51
C THR A 66 -10.42 -49.87 20.03
N ALA A 67 -9.35 -50.16 19.26
CA ALA A 67 -9.15 -49.85 17.82
C ALA A 67 -8.87 -51.18 17.05
N PRO A 68 -8.12 -51.28 15.92
CA PRO A 68 -7.84 -50.40 14.75
C PRO A 68 -8.00 -51.17 13.39
N VAL A 69 -7.20 -50.82 12.33
CA VAL A 69 -6.80 -51.55 11.07
C VAL A 69 -7.41 -51.01 9.75
N ARG A 70 -6.74 -50.93 8.58
CA ARG A 70 -5.34 -50.65 8.11
C ARG A 70 -5.37 -50.46 6.55
N ALA A 71 -4.30 -49.93 5.94
CA ALA A 71 -4.20 -49.43 4.54
C ALA A 71 -4.00 -50.45 3.39
N ALA A 72 -4.13 -49.99 2.12
CA ALA A 72 -3.45 -50.52 0.90
C ALA A 72 -3.46 -49.53 -0.32
N GLU A 73 -2.45 -49.64 -1.20
CA GLU A 73 -2.15 -48.95 -2.48
C GLU A 73 -1.35 -49.95 -3.39
N PRO A 74 -0.88 -49.69 -4.65
CA PRO A 74 -1.28 -48.79 -5.77
C PRO A 74 -1.18 -49.41 -7.23
N ALA A 75 -1.51 -48.60 -8.27
CA ALA A 75 -1.03 -48.62 -9.70
C ALA A 75 -1.42 -49.79 -10.68
N PRO A 76 -1.19 -49.73 -12.04
CA PRO A 76 -0.67 -48.67 -12.95
C PRO A 76 -1.49 -48.37 -14.27
N ALA A 77 -0.98 -47.50 -15.17
CA ALA A 77 -1.53 -47.11 -16.51
C ALA A 77 -1.00 -47.99 -17.69
N PRO A 78 -1.27 -47.79 -19.05
CA PRO A 78 -0.71 -46.65 -19.87
C PRO A 78 -1.30 -46.28 -21.32
N VAL A 79 -0.73 -45.23 -21.98
CA VAL A 79 -0.51 -44.93 -23.47
C VAL A 79 -1.52 -44.20 -24.46
N GLN A 80 -1.08 -43.02 -25.00
CA GLN A 80 -1.31 -42.31 -26.33
C GLN A 80 -2.73 -41.83 -26.80
N ALA A 81 -2.93 -40.84 -27.72
CA ALA A 81 -2.10 -40.23 -28.80
C ALA A 81 -2.37 -38.70 -29.11
N ARG A 82 -1.65 -38.10 -30.10
CA ARG A 82 -1.72 -36.67 -30.57
C ARG A 82 -2.60 -36.48 -31.84
N PRO A 83 -2.94 -35.23 -32.26
CA PRO A 83 -2.18 -34.53 -33.34
C PRO A 83 -2.03 -32.98 -33.14
N GLN A 84 -0.84 -32.38 -33.31
CA GLN A 84 -0.30 -31.66 -34.51
C GLN A 84 -1.04 -30.37 -34.98
N GLN A 85 -0.31 -29.24 -35.06
CA GLN A 85 -0.28 -28.24 -36.16
C GLN A 85 0.94 -27.28 -36.00
N PRO A 86 1.36 -26.48 -37.01
CA PRO A 86 2.80 -26.40 -37.36
C PRO A 86 3.48 -25.02 -37.24
N THR A 87 4.82 -25.05 -37.23
CA THR A 87 5.72 -23.92 -37.54
C THR A 87 5.80 -23.62 -39.03
N PRO A 88 6.16 -22.37 -39.40
CA PRO A 88 7.17 -22.16 -40.44
C PRO A 88 8.35 -21.29 -39.96
N ALA A 89 9.50 -21.49 -40.61
CA ALA A 89 10.79 -20.84 -40.33
C ALA A 89 11.03 -19.58 -41.21
N PRO A 90 12.06 -18.75 -40.95
CA PRO A 90 12.16 -17.38 -41.48
C PRO A 90 12.97 -17.26 -42.77
N ARG A 91 12.77 -16.17 -43.53
CA ARG A 91 13.75 -15.62 -44.51
C ARG A 91 13.30 -14.27 -45.11
N VAL A 92 14.27 -13.35 -45.31
CA VAL A 92 14.40 -12.44 -46.50
C VAL A 92 13.33 -11.33 -46.63
N GLN A 93 13.63 -10.03 -46.85
CA GLN A 93 14.88 -9.27 -47.09
C GLN A 93 14.64 -7.76 -46.79
N GLN A 94 15.73 -6.98 -46.73
CA GLN A 94 15.93 -5.57 -47.17
C GLN A 94 14.74 -4.57 -47.11
N GLY A 95 14.90 -3.33 -46.62
CA GLY A 95 16.14 -2.61 -46.34
C GLY A 95 16.03 -1.18 -46.85
N ASN A 96 15.57 -0.25 -46.01
CA ASN A 96 15.41 1.15 -46.38
C ASN A 96 16.76 1.86 -46.25
N ASN A 97 17.48 2.03 -47.36
CA ASN A 97 18.69 2.84 -47.41
C ASN A 97 18.33 4.30 -47.67
N ASN A 98 18.69 5.19 -46.75
CA ASN A 98 19.24 6.47 -47.15
C ASN A 98 20.45 6.79 -46.28
N GLN A 99 21.62 6.53 -46.88
CA GLN A 99 22.94 6.72 -46.32
C GLN A 99 23.50 8.03 -46.88
N THR A 100 24.27 8.78 -46.07
CA THR A 100 25.48 9.55 -46.45
C THR A 100 25.57 10.23 -47.84
N ASN A 101 26.12 11.43 -47.98
CA ASN A 101 27.45 11.75 -47.44
C ASN A 101 27.80 13.26 -47.48
N GLN A 102 28.88 13.59 -46.80
CA GLN A 102 29.63 14.86 -46.91
C GLN A 102 30.22 15.03 -48.33
N ARG A 103 30.51 16.28 -48.76
CA ARG A 103 31.86 16.77 -49.20
C ARG A 103 31.86 18.25 -49.71
N PRO A 104 33.03 18.90 -49.92
CA PRO A 104 33.22 20.38 -49.93
C PRO A 104 33.52 20.92 -51.36
N PRO A 105 34.29 22.03 -51.60
CA PRO A 105 34.31 23.40 -51.05
C PRO A 105 34.07 24.49 -52.14
N GLN A 106 34.05 25.78 -51.73
CA GLN A 106 34.44 27.01 -52.47
C GLN A 106 33.91 27.35 -53.91
N GLN A 107 33.33 28.56 -53.99
CA GLN A 107 33.44 29.60 -55.04
C GLN A 107 32.87 29.43 -56.48
N SER A 108 31.87 30.28 -56.74
CA SER A 108 31.73 31.20 -57.90
C SER A 108 30.90 30.82 -59.15
N HIS A 109 30.43 31.89 -59.81
CA HIS A 109 29.81 32.02 -61.15
C HIS A 109 28.29 31.75 -61.36
N GLN A 110 27.56 32.87 -61.41
CA GLN A 110 26.36 33.22 -62.20
C GLN A 110 26.36 32.71 -63.67
N PRO A 111 25.27 32.85 -64.47
CA PRO A 111 23.80 32.86 -64.23
C PRO A 111 23.11 31.91 -65.29
N PRO A 112 22.10 32.26 -66.13
CA PRO A 112 20.84 33.04 -66.00
C PRO A 112 19.55 32.33 -66.54
N ARG A 113 18.38 33.03 -66.43
CA ARG A 113 17.16 32.94 -67.30
C ARG A 113 16.26 31.66 -67.19
N GLN A 114 14.92 31.72 -67.30
CA GLN A 114 13.96 32.84 -67.45
C GLN A 114 12.52 32.44 -67.00
N ASN A 115 11.74 33.42 -66.51
CA ASN A 115 10.25 33.53 -66.44
C ASN A 115 9.37 32.28 -66.24
N ASP A 116 8.47 32.28 -65.24
CA ASP A 116 7.14 32.89 -65.45
C ASP A 116 6.53 33.67 -64.26
N ARG A 117 5.57 34.56 -64.56
CA ARG A 117 4.80 35.42 -63.61
C ARG A 117 3.34 35.51 -64.05
N PRO A 118 2.35 35.46 -63.13
CA PRO A 118 1.81 36.68 -62.46
C PRO A 118 1.40 36.42 -60.98
N ARG A 119 1.01 37.38 -60.11
CA ARG A 119 1.01 38.88 -60.05
C ARG A 119 1.03 39.26 -58.53
N PRO A 120 1.37 40.51 -58.12
CA PRO A 120 1.66 40.83 -56.71
C PRO A 120 0.47 41.40 -55.91
N VAL A 121 0.48 41.17 -54.59
CA VAL A 121 -0.23 41.98 -53.59
C VAL A 121 0.79 42.87 -52.87
N VAL A 122 0.39 44.08 -52.52
CA VAL A 122 1.26 45.17 -52.04
C VAL A 122 1.78 44.88 -50.63
N LEU A 123 3.10 44.97 -50.44
CA LEU A 123 3.73 45.02 -49.11
C LEU A 123 3.71 46.47 -48.61
N ASN A 124 3.02 46.73 -47.51
CA ASN A 124 3.15 48.00 -46.80
C ASN A 124 4.54 48.10 -46.16
N HIS A 125 5.24 49.19 -46.44
CA HIS A 125 6.45 49.54 -45.70
C HIS A 125 6.05 50.00 -44.29
N LEU A 126 6.60 49.35 -43.27
CA LEU A 126 6.46 49.76 -41.86
C LEU A 126 6.99 51.19 -41.69
N SER A 127 6.31 51.98 -40.86
CA SER A 127 6.69 53.36 -40.60
C SER A 127 8.04 53.44 -39.85
N PRO A 128 8.79 54.55 -39.98
CA PRO A 128 10.01 54.76 -39.21
C PRO A 128 9.78 54.67 -37.69
N GLU A 129 8.62 55.11 -37.21
CA GLU A 129 8.25 55.12 -35.80
C GLU A 129 8.02 53.70 -35.26
N GLU A 130 7.38 52.81 -36.02
CA GLU A 130 7.22 51.39 -35.65
C GLU A 130 8.56 50.64 -35.59
N MET A 131 9.49 50.96 -36.48
CA MET A 131 10.84 50.38 -36.45
C MET A 131 11.64 50.84 -35.23
N ASP A 132 11.55 52.12 -34.85
CA ASP A 132 12.22 52.63 -33.65
C ASP A 132 11.58 52.13 -32.35
N ALA A 133 10.24 52.04 -32.28
CA ALA A 133 9.54 51.44 -31.15
C ALA A 133 9.96 49.98 -30.94
N ARG A 134 10.03 49.19 -32.02
CA ARG A 134 10.45 47.78 -31.98
C ARG A 134 11.94 47.63 -31.65
N ARG A 135 12.79 48.57 -32.07
CA ARG A 135 14.21 48.61 -31.71
C ARG A 135 14.44 48.93 -30.23
N ARG A 136 13.66 49.86 -29.65
CA ARG A 136 13.70 50.16 -28.20
C ARG A 136 13.21 48.99 -27.37
N ALA A 137 12.09 48.37 -27.76
CA ALA A 137 11.57 47.18 -27.06
C ALA A 137 12.57 45.99 -27.07
N LEU A 138 13.31 45.79 -28.17
CA LEU A 138 14.38 44.77 -28.23
C LEU A 138 15.58 45.13 -27.35
N ALA A 139 15.98 46.41 -27.30
CA ALA A 139 17.06 46.86 -26.42
C ALA A 139 16.69 46.72 -24.93
N ASP A 140 15.45 47.08 -24.55
CA ASP A 140 14.95 46.93 -23.19
C ASP A 140 14.82 45.47 -22.76
N SER A 141 14.42 44.56 -23.67
CA SER A 141 14.43 43.11 -23.42
C SER A 141 15.85 42.63 -23.14
N GLN A 142 16.80 42.93 -24.04
CA GLN A 142 18.20 42.51 -23.89
C GLN A 142 18.86 43.07 -22.62
N ALA A 143 18.49 44.28 -22.20
CA ALA A 143 18.96 44.87 -20.95
C ALA A 143 18.42 44.11 -19.70
N ARG A 144 17.14 43.70 -19.71
CA ARG A 144 16.54 42.89 -18.63
C ARG A 144 17.13 41.49 -18.60
N ASP A 145 17.24 40.84 -19.76
CA ASP A 145 17.83 39.51 -19.90
C ASP A 145 19.28 39.48 -19.38
N ALA A 146 20.07 40.53 -19.65
CA ALA A 146 21.42 40.68 -19.13
C ALA A 146 21.45 40.89 -17.60
N GLN A 147 20.56 41.71 -17.04
CA GLN A 147 20.45 41.92 -15.59
C GLN A 147 20.02 40.65 -14.85
N ASP A 148 19.05 39.91 -15.38
CA ASP A 148 18.59 38.64 -14.79
C ASP A 148 19.61 37.51 -14.96
N ALA A 149 20.47 37.55 -15.98
CA ALA A 149 21.60 36.64 -16.11
C ALA A 149 22.70 36.93 -15.07
N ILE A 150 23.00 38.21 -14.81
CA ILE A 150 23.95 38.62 -13.76
C ILE A 150 23.43 38.20 -12.38
N ARG A 151 22.15 38.48 -12.06
CA ARG A 151 21.54 38.10 -10.78
C ARG A 151 21.57 36.58 -10.56
N ARG A 152 21.22 35.78 -11.58
CA ARG A 152 21.30 34.32 -11.52
C ARG A 152 22.73 33.83 -11.27
N ALA A 153 23.74 34.42 -11.92
CA ALA A 153 25.13 34.05 -11.71
C ALA A 153 25.67 34.44 -10.32
N GLU A 154 25.16 35.50 -9.69
CA GLU A 154 25.48 35.86 -8.30
C GLU A 154 24.80 34.93 -7.29
N GLU A 155 23.53 34.58 -7.49
CA GLU A 155 22.84 33.60 -6.65
C GLU A 155 23.47 32.21 -6.73
N GLU A 156 23.89 31.77 -7.91
CA GLU A 156 24.55 30.48 -8.12
C GLU A 156 25.92 30.42 -7.43
N LYS A 157 26.73 31.50 -7.53
CA LYS A 157 27.98 31.64 -6.78
C LYS A 157 27.77 31.64 -5.26
N ARG A 158 26.72 32.29 -4.79
CA ARG A 158 26.38 32.33 -3.35
C ARG A 158 25.97 30.95 -2.84
N ARG A 159 25.11 30.22 -3.57
CA ARG A 159 24.74 28.84 -3.24
C ARG A 159 25.94 27.90 -3.24
N ALA A 160 26.84 28.04 -4.21
CA ALA A 160 28.08 27.25 -4.25
C ALA A 160 29.00 27.55 -3.04
N ALA A 161 29.10 28.81 -2.61
CA ALA A 161 29.85 29.18 -1.41
C ALA A 161 29.20 28.62 -0.12
N GLU A 162 27.88 28.73 0.01
CA GLU A 162 27.11 28.14 1.13
C GLU A 162 27.27 26.60 1.18
N GLU A 163 27.28 25.92 0.03
CA GLU A 163 27.49 24.46 -0.05
C GLU A 163 28.93 24.04 0.31
N VAL A 164 29.95 24.81 -0.08
CA VAL A 164 31.35 24.58 0.32
C VAL A 164 31.53 24.76 1.82
N ILE A 165 30.92 25.79 2.42
CA ILE A 165 30.93 25.99 3.88
C ILE A 165 30.24 24.83 4.59
N ARG A 166 29.09 24.36 4.10
CA ARG A 166 28.37 23.22 4.70
C ARG A 166 29.19 21.94 4.65
N LYS A 167 29.83 21.63 3.50
CA LYS A 167 30.71 20.47 3.34
C LYS A 167 31.97 20.55 4.21
N ALA A 168 32.50 21.75 4.45
CA ALA A 168 33.62 21.94 5.38
C ALA A 168 33.20 21.65 6.83
N ALA A 169 32.02 22.14 7.26
CA ALA A 169 31.47 21.86 8.59
C ALA A 169 31.13 20.38 8.79
N GLU A 170 30.49 19.72 7.82
CA GLU A 170 30.22 18.28 7.82
C GLU A 170 31.53 17.46 7.93
N ALA A 171 32.61 17.88 7.25
CA ALA A 171 33.91 17.22 7.33
C ALA A 171 34.64 17.45 8.66
N GLU A 172 34.56 18.65 9.25
CA GLU A 172 35.14 18.94 10.57
C GLU A 172 34.40 18.18 11.68
N GLU A 173 33.07 18.07 11.60
CA GLU A 173 32.27 17.29 12.55
C GLU A 173 32.54 15.79 12.42
N ALA A 174 32.66 15.26 11.20
CA ALA A 174 33.06 13.88 10.97
C ALA A 174 34.47 13.60 11.51
N ALA A 175 35.42 14.53 11.34
CA ALA A 175 36.77 14.41 11.89
C ALA A 175 36.78 14.44 13.42
N ARG A 176 35.94 15.27 14.06
CA ARG A 176 35.76 15.27 15.52
C ARG A 176 35.20 13.94 16.02
N ARG A 177 34.12 13.43 15.41
CA ARG A 177 33.52 12.14 15.79
C ARG A 177 34.52 10.99 15.64
N ALA A 178 35.29 10.96 14.56
CA ALA A 178 36.34 9.96 14.36
C ALA A 178 37.49 10.07 15.38
N ALA A 179 37.87 11.28 15.78
CA ALA A 179 38.87 11.49 16.83
C ALA A 179 38.37 11.07 18.22
N GLU A 180 37.11 11.38 18.54
CA GLU A 180 36.45 11.01 19.80
C GLU A 180 36.25 9.48 19.89
N GLU A 181 35.89 8.84 18.78
CA GLU A 181 35.80 7.37 18.68
C GLU A 181 37.18 6.70 18.79
N ALA A 182 38.24 7.30 18.22
CA ALA A 182 39.62 6.82 18.38
C ALA A 182 40.13 6.96 19.84
N ILE A 183 39.79 8.05 20.54
CA ILE A 183 40.10 8.23 21.96
C ILE A 183 39.34 7.18 22.79
N ARG A 184 38.04 6.97 22.51
CA ARG A 184 37.21 5.96 23.19
C ARG A 184 37.70 4.52 22.97
N GLN A 185 38.29 4.22 21.81
CA GLN A 185 38.95 2.94 21.55
C GLN A 185 40.31 2.81 22.26
N ALA A 186 40.99 3.92 22.54
CA ALA A 186 42.25 3.94 23.29
C ALA A 186 42.05 3.89 24.82
N GLU A 187 40.92 4.38 25.34
CA GLU A 187 40.60 4.42 26.79
C GLU A 187 39.82 3.21 27.31
N ALA A 188 39.54 2.19 26.49
CA ALA A 188 38.86 0.98 26.94
C ALA A 188 39.76 0.13 27.87
N PRO A 189 39.43 -0.06 29.16
CA PRO A 189 40.23 -0.88 30.06
C PRO A 189 39.98 -2.37 29.80
N ALA A 190 41.05 -3.16 29.71
CA ALA A 190 40.97 -4.61 29.63
C ALA A 190 40.47 -5.20 30.97
N VAL A 191 39.18 -5.53 31.04
CA VAL A 191 38.61 -6.28 32.16
C VAL A 191 38.79 -7.78 31.89
N ALA A 192 39.68 -8.42 32.65
CA ALA A 192 39.86 -9.86 32.67
C ALA A 192 39.27 -10.45 33.96
N GLU A 193 38.43 -11.49 33.84
CA GLU A 193 38.08 -12.34 34.98
C GLU A 193 39.03 -13.56 35.07
N PRO A 194 39.35 -14.08 36.28
CA PRO A 194 40.40 -15.07 36.47
C PRO A 194 39.89 -16.51 36.64
N ALA A 195 40.58 -17.49 36.02
CA ALA A 195 40.36 -18.92 36.32
C ALA A 195 41.58 -19.84 36.02
N VAL A 196 42.23 -20.27 37.11
CA VAL A 196 43.00 -21.54 37.33
C VAL A 196 44.35 -21.76 36.58
N ALA A 197 45.35 -22.23 37.35
CA ALA A 197 46.68 -22.69 36.89
C ALA A 197 46.58 -24.05 36.14
N GLU A 198 47.53 -24.52 35.33
CA GLU A 198 48.95 -24.88 35.57
C GLU A 198 49.57 -25.28 34.20
N GLN A 199 50.88 -25.35 33.88
CA GLN A 199 52.17 -25.36 34.61
C GLN A 199 53.23 -24.43 33.92
N ALA A 200 54.51 -24.59 34.25
CA ALA A 200 55.70 -24.04 33.59
C ALA A 200 56.77 -25.18 33.45
N PRO A 201 58.04 -24.99 33.02
CA PRO A 201 58.72 -23.80 32.46
C PRO A 201 59.63 -24.06 31.21
N ALA A 202 60.22 -23.01 30.62
CA ALA A 202 61.69 -22.81 30.47
C ALA A 202 62.08 -21.78 29.38
N GLU A 203 62.89 -20.78 29.79
CA GLU A 203 64.05 -20.15 29.09
C GLU A 203 63.97 -19.66 27.61
N ALA A 204 64.63 -18.56 27.17
CA ALA A 204 65.29 -17.41 27.82
C ALA A 204 65.76 -16.38 26.75
N ARG A 205 65.94 -15.09 27.13
CA ARG A 205 66.75 -14.03 26.45
C ARG A 205 66.24 -13.55 25.05
N SER A 206 66.54 -12.35 24.54
CA SER A 206 67.07 -11.08 25.09
C SER A 206 66.96 -9.95 24.05
N ASP A 207 66.78 -8.71 24.52
CA ASP A 207 67.19 -7.42 23.92
C ASP A 207 66.67 -6.92 22.55
N ALA A 208 66.35 -5.61 22.55
CA ALA A 208 66.09 -4.71 21.42
C ALA A 208 67.46 -4.16 20.86
N PRO A 209 67.56 -3.24 19.84
CA PRO A 209 66.58 -2.23 19.41
C PRO A 209 66.51 -1.83 17.90
N ARG A 210 65.57 -0.89 17.64
CA ARG A 210 65.41 0.11 16.54
C ARG A 210 66.71 0.94 16.27
N PRO A 211 66.82 1.92 15.30
CA PRO A 211 65.85 2.49 14.32
C PRO A 211 66.46 2.76 12.88
N PRO A 212 66.37 3.94 12.17
CA PRO A 212 65.30 4.32 11.21
C PRO A 212 65.71 4.92 9.82
N GLN A 213 64.75 4.96 8.86
CA GLN A 213 64.53 6.01 7.80
C GLN A 213 65.70 6.29 6.78
N PRO A 214 65.59 7.16 5.73
CA PRO A 214 64.58 8.18 5.36
C PRO A 214 64.11 8.17 3.87
N ALA A 215 63.47 9.29 3.44
CA ALA A 215 62.83 9.51 2.13
C ALA A 215 63.69 10.32 1.12
N SER A 216 63.34 10.32 -0.18
CA SER A 216 63.13 11.54 -1.01
C SER A 216 62.96 11.33 -2.54
N SER A 217 62.16 12.20 -3.17
CA SER A 217 62.28 12.80 -4.53
C SER A 217 62.16 11.99 -5.84
N ALA A 218 61.45 12.61 -6.80
CA ALA A 218 61.33 12.32 -8.25
C ALA A 218 62.58 12.84 -9.04
N PRO A 219 62.69 12.89 -10.41
CA PRO A 219 61.66 12.68 -11.46
C PRO A 219 62.08 12.04 -12.83
N ALA A 220 61.09 11.95 -13.74
CA ALA A 220 61.16 12.12 -15.21
C ALA A 220 61.75 11.06 -16.20
N ALA A 221 60.82 10.53 -17.01
CA ALA A 221 60.86 10.39 -18.49
C ALA A 221 61.65 9.28 -19.21
N ARG A 222 60.89 8.39 -19.91
CA ARG A 222 60.94 8.20 -21.38
C ARG A 222 59.66 7.52 -21.92
N ARG A 223 59.27 7.90 -23.15
CA ARG A 223 58.24 7.32 -24.06
C ARG A 223 58.96 6.57 -25.22
N PRO A 224 58.31 5.91 -26.22
CA PRO A 224 56.87 5.80 -26.58
C PRO A 224 56.36 4.31 -26.59
N ASP A 225 55.11 3.92 -26.91
CA ASP A 225 54.23 4.21 -28.06
C ASP A 225 52.69 4.10 -27.78
N ALA A 226 51.89 4.75 -28.67
CA ALA A 226 50.48 4.52 -29.11
C ALA A 226 49.38 3.92 -28.17
N ALA A 227 48.08 4.29 -28.17
CA ALA A 227 47.21 5.30 -28.85
C ALA A 227 45.78 5.26 -28.18
N GLY A 228 44.74 6.08 -28.48
CA GLY A 228 44.58 7.16 -29.47
C GLY A 228 43.21 7.89 -29.58
N ALA A 229 42.41 8.07 -28.50
CA ALA A 229 41.26 9.03 -28.40
C ALA A 229 39.91 8.71 -29.13
N PRO A 230 38.78 9.44 -28.86
CA PRO A 230 37.40 8.91 -29.04
C PRO A 230 36.39 9.73 -29.91
N ALA A 231 35.12 9.28 -29.89
CA ALA A 231 33.82 9.97 -30.16
C ALA A 231 33.17 9.89 -31.57
N ALA A 232 31.90 9.39 -31.64
CA ALA A 232 30.77 9.92 -32.44
C ALA A 232 29.48 9.02 -32.40
N ARG A 233 28.31 9.65 -32.65
CA ARG A 233 26.95 9.09 -32.97
C ARG A 233 26.91 8.42 -34.37
N PRO A 234 25.84 7.69 -34.86
CA PRO A 234 24.39 7.88 -34.63
C PRO A 234 23.44 6.63 -34.64
N ALA A 235 22.11 6.86 -34.66
CA ALA A 235 21.02 5.89 -34.87
C ALA A 235 20.62 5.76 -36.38
N PRO A 236 19.75 4.81 -36.82
CA PRO A 236 18.25 4.85 -36.68
C PRO A 236 17.62 3.46 -36.40
N GLY A 237 16.30 3.18 -36.36
CA GLY A 237 15.06 3.97 -36.46
C GLY A 237 13.98 3.35 -37.40
N ALA A 238 12.70 3.32 -36.96
CA ALA A 238 11.44 3.06 -37.73
C ALA A 238 11.09 1.61 -38.20
N ALA A 239 9.81 1.20 -38.39
CA ALA A 239 8.49 1.69 -37.92
C ALA A 239 7.35 0.66 -38.18
N VAL A 240 6.16 0.93 -37.62
CA VAL A 240 4.84 0.25 -37.81
C VAL A 240 4.26 0.47 -39.24
N PRO A 241 3.19 -0.22 -39.74
CA PRO A 241 1.79 0.06 -39.30
C PRO A 241 0.67 -1.02 -39.46
N GLY A 242 -0.37 -0.88 -38.61
CA GLY A 242 -1.80 -1.05 -38.94
C GLY A 242 -2.50 -2.42 -38.72
N ALA A 243 -3.84 -2.53 -38.67
CA ALA A 243 -4.92 -1.58 -38.29
C ALA A 243 -6.32 -2.28 -38.31
N VAL A 244 -7.36 -1.60 -37.77
CA VAL A 244 -8.82 -1.68 -38.14
C VAL A 244 -9.79 -2.64 -37.37
N ARG A 245 -10.88 -2.04 -36.83
CA ARG A 245 -12.23 -2.54 -36.41
C ARG A 245 -12.32 -3.60 -35.26
N GLY A 246 -13.13 -3.46 -34.20
CA GLY A 246 -14.04 -2.39 -33.71
C GLY A 246 -15.55 -2.74 -33.72
N ARG A 247 -16.32 -2.41 -32.66
CA ARG A 247 -17.81 -2.16 -32.64
C ARG A 247 -18.43 -1.96 -31.22
N ARG A 248 -19.10 -0.81 -31.01
CA ARG A 248 -20.28 -0.50 -30.12
C ARG A 248 -20.14 -0.56 -28.58
N GLU A 249 -20.44 0.52 -27.83
CA GLU A 249 -21.75 1.20 -27.51
C GLU A 249 -22.58 0.42 -26.46
N GLU A 250 -23.16 1.00 -25.40
CA GLU A 250 -23.06 2.37 -24.80
C GLU A 250 -23.79 2.42 -23.42
N LYS A 251 -23.33 3.31 -22.51
CA LYS A 251 -24.09 4.22 -21.61
C LYS A 251 -25.10 3.68 -20.54
N GLU A 252 -24.99 4.12 -19.26
CA GLU A 252 -25.57 5.35 -18.62
C GLU A 252 -27.12 5.29 -18.52
N ASP A 253 -27.84 5.83 -17.53
CA ASP A 253 -27.50 6.52 -16.27
C ASP A 253 -28.73 6.56 -15.33
N ASP A 254 -28.50 6.85 -14.04
CA ASP A 254 -29.12 7.90 -13.17
C ASP A 254 -30.66 8.20 -13.25
N ASP A 255 -31.39 8.78 -12.28
CA ASP A 255 -31.04 9.55 -11.07
C ASP A 255 -32.31 9.74 -10.16
N ARG A 256 -32.15 10.37 -8.98
CA ARG A 256 -33.06 11.25 -8.15
C ARG A 256 -34.61 11.11 -8.24
N GLY A 257 -35.39 11.30 -7.16
CA GLY A 257 -35.12 11.72 -5.77
C GLY A 257 -36.34 12.46 -5.13
N ALA A 258 -36.39 12.54 -3.79
CA ALA A 258 -37.26 13.41 -2.96
C ALA A 258 -38.82 13.18 -3.01
N ALA A 259 -39.69 13.61 -2.07
CA ALA A 259 -39.54 14.37 -0.82
C ALA A 259 -40.73 14.13 0.19
N ARG A 260 -40.50 14.43 1.49
CA ARG A 260 -41.43 14.96 2.55
C ARG A 260 -42.78 14.26 2.90
N GLY A 261 -43.00 14.09 4.22
CA GLY A 261 -44.32 14.23 4.90
C GLY A 261 -44.92 12.99 5.60
N GLY A 262 -45.16 13.06 6.92
CA GLY A 262 -46.03 12.12 7.68
C GLY A 262 -47.44 12.69 7.90
N PRO A 263 -48.26 12.24 8.90
CA PRO A 263 -48.10 11.09 9.81
C PRO A 263 -49.40 10.25 10.08
N VAL A 264 -49.26 9.10 10.78
CA VAL A 264 -50.18 8.51 11.81
C VAL A 264 -51.69 8.17 11.54
N ARG A 265 -52.04 6.88 11.74
CA ARG A 265 -53.32 6.22 12.21
C ARG A 265 -54.65 6.26 11.38
N GLY A 266 -55.40 5.14 11.48
CA GLY A 266 -56.87 5.04 11.30
C GLY A 266 -57.32 4.24 10.05
N ARG A 267 -57.61 2.93 10.11
CA ARG A 267 -58.80 2.20 10.60
C ARG A 267 -60.01 2.12 9.61
N VAL A 268 -60.09 0.97 8.92
CA VAL A 268 -61.31 0.21 8.48
C VAL A 268 -62.24 0.83 7.42
N VAL A 269 -62.55 0.05 6.37
CA VAL A 269 -63.91 -0.40 5.93
C VAL A 269 -63.78 -1.33 4.69
N ARG A 270 -64.44 -2.50 4.73
CA ARG A 270 -64.75 -3.46 3.62
C ARG A 270 -66.21 -3.17 3.12
N PRO A 271 -66.84 -3.84 2.12
CA PRO A 271 -66.41 -4.96 1.25
C PRO A 271 -66.77 -4.87 -0.28
N GLU A 272 -66.12 -5.73 -1.08
CA GLU A 272 -66.67 -6.64 -2.15
C GLU A 272 -67.60 -6.11 -3.30
N PRO A 273 -68.26 -6.98 -4.12
CA PRO A 273 -67.70 -7.59 -5.35
C PRO A 273 -68.55 -7.23 -6.62
N ALA A 274 -68.21 -7.55 -7.88
CA ALA A 274 -68.10 -8.91 -8.42
C ALA A 274 -67.58 -9.02 -9.88
N LYS A 275 -67.13 -10.25 -10.16
CA LYS A 275 -66.59 -10.89 -11.37
C LYS A 275 -67.68 -11.12 -12.48
N PRO A 276 -67.48 -12.00 -13.50
CA PRO A 276 -66.75 -11.72 -14.76
C PRO A 276 -67.49 -12.24 -16.03
N VAL A 277 -67.04 -11.91 -17.25
CA VAL A 277 -67.24 -12.83 -18.40
C VAL A 277 -66.02 -12.82 -19.32
N THR A 278 -65.59 -14.00 -19.75
CA THR A 278 -64.49 -14.26 -20.68
C THR A 278 -64.99 -14.55 -22.09
N THR A 279 -64.46 -13.87 -23.11
CA THR A 279 -64.32 -14.44 -24.48
C THR A 279 -63.24 -13.72 -25.29
N ARG A 280 -62.24 -14.48 -25.75
CA ARG A 280 -61.64 -14.34 -27.09
C ARG A 280 -62.34 -15.38 -27.99
N PRO A 281 -62.31 -15.33 -29.35
CA PRO A 281 -61.39 -14.56 -30.21
C PRO A 281 -62.05 -13.92 -31.47
N LYS A 282 -61.21 -13.35 -32.37
CA LYS A 282 -61.37 -13.24 -33.85
C LYS A 282 -62.61 -12.48 -34.40
N THR A 283 -62.45 -11.24 -34.88
CA THR A 283 -62.13 -10.81 -36.28
C THR A 283 -63.27 -10.92 -37.29
N ASP A 284 -63.87 -9.77 -37.63
CA ASP A 284 -64.36 -9.43 -38.98
C ASP A 284 -63.34 -8.45 -39.61
N GLU A 285 -62.93 -8.46 -40.89
CA GLU A 285 -63.53 -8.89 -42.18
C GLU A 285 -64.53 -7.92 -42.86
N GLU A 286 -64.30 -6.60 -42.77
CA GLU A 286 -64.65 -5.68 -43.87
C GLU A 286 -63.56 -4.61 -44.06
N ARG A 287 -63.17 -4.11 -45.25
CA ARG A 287 -63.38 -4.41 -46.69
C ARG A 287 -62.35 -3.49 -47.41
N ARG A 288 -61.59 -3.77 -48.47
CA ARG A 288 -61.27 -4.91 -49.39
C ARG A 288 -59.77 -4.68 -49.78
N ARG A 289 -58.88 -5.68 -49.91
CA ARG A 289 -58.70 -6.67 -51.01
C ARG A 289 -58.72 -6.03 -52.43
N GLY A 290 -57.82 -6.34 -53.38
CA GLY A 290 -56.70 -7.31 -53.41
C GLY A 290 -55.69 -6.98 -54.53
N LYS A 291 -54.47 -7.57 -54.54
CA LYS A 291 -54.01 -8.70 -55.39
C LYS A 291 -53.94 -8.36 -56.90
N LEU A 292 -52.81 -8.57 -57.61
CA LEU A 292 -52.36 -9.90 -58.11
C LEU A 292 -50.88 -9.92 -58.62
N THR A 293 -50.25 -11.11 -58.53
CA THR A 293 -49.19 -11.75 -59.35
C THR A 293 -47.95 -11.03 -59.95
N ILE A 294 -46.76 -11.51 -59.56
CA ILE A 294 -45.76 -12.31 -60.34
C ILE A 294 -45.60 -12.06 -61.87
N THR A 295 -44.33 -12.02 -62.32
CA THR A 295 -43.78 -11.95 -63.70
C THR A 295 -44.16 -10.70 -64.52
N THR A 296 -43.28 -9.97 -65.23
CA THR A 296 -41.87 -10.12 -65.68
C THR A 296 -41.09 -8.83 -65.35
N ALA A 297 -39.81 -8.83 -64.95
CA ALA A 297 -38.60 -9.06 -65.76
C ALA A 297 -38.44 -8.12 -66.98
N ASN A 298 -37.21 -7.57 -67.12
CA ASN A 298 -36.64 -6.72 -68.18
C ASN A 298 -37.02 -5.22 -68.10
N VAL A 299 -36.09 -4.25 -67.98
CA VAL A 299 -34.78 -3.94 -68.66
C VAL A 299 -35.00 -2.87 -69.73
N ASP A 300 -34.16 -1.82 -69.64
CA ASP A 300 -33.96 -0.70 -70.57
C ASP A 300 -35.16 0.22 -70.88
N GLY A 301 -34.86 1.40 -71.43
CA GLY A 301 -35.83 2.27 -72.11
C GLY A 301 -35.97 3.67 -71.53
N GLU A 302 -35.56 4.64 -72.34
CA GLU A 302 -35.79 6.08 -72.19
C GLU A 302 -37.28 6.47 -72.10
N ASP A 303 -37.52 7.69 -71.60
CA ASP A 303 -38.68 8.55 -71.88
C ASP A 303 -40.11 7.97 -71.86
N ASN A 304 -40.85 8.23 -70.77
CA ASN A 304 -41.72 9.42 -70.84
C ASN A 304 -42.22 9.97 -69.48
N ALA A 305 -42.54 11.26 -69.48
CA ALA A 305 -42.92 12.01 -68.29
C ALA A 305 -44.42 11.91 -67.96
N ARG A 306 -44.76 11.63 -66.69
CA ARG A 306 -46.03 12.04 -66.07
C ARG A 306 -45.78 12.62 -64.67
N GLY A 307 -46.36 13.79 -64.41
CA GLY A 307 -45.92 14.71 -63.36
C GLY A 307 -46.03 14.20 -61.91
N ARG A 308 -45.08 14.60 -61.07
CA ARG A 308 -45.11 14.39 -59.61
C ARG A 308 -46.28 15.15 -58.97
N SER A 309 -46.99 14.51 -58.04
CA SER A 309 -48.21 15.05 -57.44
C SER A 309 -47.97 16.23 -56.48
N LEU A 310 -48.87 17.22 -56.52
CA LEU A 310 -48.83 18.44 -55.70
C LEU A 310 -48.79 18.15 -54.19
N SER A 311 -49.33 17.02 -53.75
CA SER A 311 -49.32 16.57 -52.34
C SER A 311 -47.91 16.24 -51.83
N ALA A 312 -47.05 15.68 -52.68
CA ALA A 312 -45.64 15.42 -52.34
C ALA A 312 -44.85 16.74 -52.30
N MET A 313 -45.19 17.70 -53.18
CA MET A 313 -44.62 19.04 -53.18
C MET A 313 -44.99 19.81 -51.90
N ARG A 314 -46.27 19.83 -51.50
CA ARG A 314 -46.72 20.47 -50.26
C ARG A 314 -46.04 19.90 -49.02
N ARG A 315 -45.95 18.57 -48.87
CA ARG A 315 -45.24 17.96 -47.72
C ARG A 315 -43.75 18.32 -47.69
N ARG A 316 -43.10 18.47 -48.85
CA ARG A 316 -41.71 18.94 -48.93
C ARG A 316 -41.60 20.43 -48.57
N GLN A 317 -42.51 21.28 -49.06
CA GLN A 317 -42.60 22.71 -48.73
C GLN A 317 -42.89 22.95 -47.25
N GLU A 318 -43.78 22.16 -46.65
CA GLU A 318 -44.15 22.27 -45.24
C GLU A 318 -43.00 21.81 -44.32
N LYS A 319 -42.25 20.78 -44.71
CA LYS A 319 -41.02 20.37 -44.02
C LYS A 319 -39.89 21.40 -44.19
N PHE A 320 -39.81 22.08 -45.35
CA PHE A 320 -38.85 23.15 -45.60
C PHE A 320 -39.20 24.43 -44.80
N ARG A 321 -40.48 24.82 -44.79
CA ARG A 321 -41.01 25.96 -44.03
C ARG A 321 -40.92 25.72 -42.52
N ARG A 322 -41.09 24.48 -42.04
CA ARG A 322 -40.85 24.11 -40.64
C ARG A 322 -39.36 24.08 -40.28
N GLY A 323 -38.47 23.88 -41.25
CA GLY A 323 -37.01 24.10 -41.09
C GLY A 323 -36.63 25.58 -41.04
N GLN A 324 -37.38 26.46 -41.73
CA GLN A 324 -37.20 27.91 -41.66
C GLN A 324 -37.86 28.57 -40.42
N MET A 325 -38.91 27.98 -39.86
CA MET A 325 -39.53 28.41 -38.59
C MET A 325 -38.88 27.77 -37.35
N GLN A 326 -37.61 27.36 -37.45
CA GLN A 326 -36.82 27.06 -36.25
C GLN A 326 -36.24 28.37 -35.75
N GLU A 327 -37.02 29.08 -34.93
CA GLU A 327 -36.59 30.31 -34.25
C GLU A 327 -35.22 30.06 -33.62
N THR A 328 -34.26 30.92 -33.97
CA THR A 328 -32.92 30.91 -33.39
C THR A 328 -33.07 31.27 -31.93
N ARG A 329 -33.13 30.25 -31.06
CA ARG A 329 -33.03 30.42 -29.62
C ARG A 329 -31.82 31.30 -29.34
N GLU A 330 -32.07 32.46 -28.74
CA GLU A 330 -31.01 33.38 -28.36
C GLU A 330 -30.01 32.61 -27.48
N LYS A 331 -28.73 32.67 -27.86
CA LYS A 331 -27.67 31.97 -27.13
C LYS A 331 -27.58 32.59 -25.74
N ILE A 332 -28.06 31.86 -24.74
CA ILE A 332 -27.92 32.25 -23.35
C ILE A 332 -26.44 32.06 -22.99
N SER A 333 -25.68 33.15 -22.96
CA SER A 333 -24.34 33.14 -22.40
C SER A 333 -24.40 32.74 -20.92
N ARG A 334 -23.43 31.94 -20.49
CA ARG A 334 -23.32 31.44 -19.12
C ARG A 334 -21.88 31.48 -18.69
N GLU A 335 -21.66 31.64 -17.39
CA GLU A 335 -20.37 31.42 -16.77
C GLU A 335 -20.10 29.91 -16.70
N VAL A 336 -19.08 29.45 -17.41
CA VAL A 336 -18.63 28.06 -17.45
C VAL A 336 -17.36 27.94 -16.63
N VAL A 337 -17.46 27.17 -15.54
CA VAL A 337 -16.33 26.83 -14.68
C VAL A 337 -15.49 25.76 -15.37
N LEU A 338 -14.21 26.03 -15.62
CA LEU A 338 -13.26 25.09 -16.23
C LEU A 338 -12.17 24.65 -15.23
N PRO A 339 -12.01 23.34 -14.98
CA PRO A 339 -10.84 22.77 -14.31
C PRO A 339 -9.68 22.61 -15.31
N GLU A 340 -8.48 22.23 -14.82
CA GLU A 340 -7.28 22.05 -15.65
C GLU A 340 -7.42 20.96 -16.73
N THR A 341 -8.19 19.90 -16.44
CA THR A 341 -8.54 18.84 -17.40
C THR A 341 -10.03 18.52 -17.35
N ILE A 342 -10.70 18.51 -18.51
CA ILE A 342 -12.15 18.27 -18.62
C ILE A 342 -12.47 17.31 -19.78
N THR A 343 -13.52 16.49 -19.67
CA THR A 343 -13.99 15.68 -20.81
C THR A 343 -14.87 16.50 -21.74
N ILE A 344 -14.89 16.18 -23.05
CA ILE A 344 -15.75 16.87 -24.02
C ILE A 344 -17.24 16.72 -23.67
N GLN A 345 -17.66 15.56 -23.15
CA GLN A 345 -19.01 15.33 -22.63
C GLN A 345 -19.34 16.28 -21.48
N GLU A 346 -18.47 16.40 -20.48
CA GLU A 346 -18.68 17.26 -19.32
C GLU A 346 -18.65 18.76 -19.68
N LEU A 347 -17.70 19.19 -20.54
CA LEU A 347 -17.66 20.55 -21.06
C LEU A 347 -18.98 20.93 -21.74
N SER A 348 -19.50 20.04 -22.60
CA SER A 348 -20.78 20.26 -23.26
C SER A 348 -21.95 20.37 -22.28
N GLN A 349 -21.96 19.58 -21.20
CA GLN A 349 -22.97 19.67 -20.14
C GLN A 349 -22.89 21.00 -19.37
N ARG A 350 -21.68 21.45 -19.00
CA ARG A 350 -21.45 22.75 -18.33
C ARG A 350 -21.90 23.94 -19.19
N MET A 351 -21.64 23.89 -20.50
CA MET A 351 -22.16 24.84 -21.50
C MET A 351 -23.68 24.67 -21.76
N SER A 352 -24.23 23.50 -21.46
CA SER A 352 -25.56 23.01 -21.90
C SER A 352 -25.74 23.00 -23.42
N GLU A 353 -24.65 22.74 -24.12
CA GLU A 353 -24.60 22.42 -25.54
C GLU A 353 -24.54 20.90 -25.75
N ARG A 354 -24.79 20.42 -26.97
CA ARG A 354 -24.68 18.98 -27.25
C ARG A 354 -23.22 18.62 -27.52
N ALA A 355 -22.71 17.56 -26.89
CA ALA A 355 -21.37 17.01 -27.15
C ALA A 355 -21.08 16.82 -28.66
N VAL A 356 -22.08 16.41 -29.45
CA VAL A 356 -21.97 16.24 -30.90
C VAL A 356 -21.62 17.55 -31.63
N ASP A 357 -22.08 18.70 -31.14
CA ASP A 357 -21.82 20.01 -31.76
C ASP A 357 -20.45 20.57 -31.34
N VAL A 358 -19.99 20.30 -30.12
CA VAL A 358 -18.59 20.54 -29.68
C VAL A 358 -17.60 19.68 -30.48
N ILE A 359 -17.91 18.40 -30.72
CA ILE A 359 -17.06 17.51 -31.52
C ILE A 359 -16.97 17.97 -32.98
N LYS A 360 -18.07 18.46 -33.57
CA LYS A 360 -18.03 19.05 -34.93
C LYS A 360 -17.11 20.27 -35.01
N TYR A 361 -17.04 21.07 -33.96
CA TYR A 361 -16.12 22.20 -33.89
C TYR A 361 -14.67 21.73 -33.83
N LEU A 362 -14.33 20.79 -32.94
CA LEU A 362 -13.00 20.17 -32.89
C LEU A 362 -12.60 19.53 -34.24
N MET A 363 -13.53 18.84 -34.90
CA MET A 363 -13.30 18.28 -36.24
C MET A 363 -13.04 19.35 -37.32
N LYS A 364 -13.61 20.56 -37.18
CA LYS A 364 -13.38 21.69 -38.10
C LYS A 364 -11.99 22.29 -37.90
N GLU A 365 -11.51 22.35 -36.65
CA GLU A 365 -10.14 22.71 -36.29
C GLU A 365 -9.12 21.57 -36.49
N GLY A 366 -9.54 20.46 -37.12
CA GLY A 366 -8.67 19.35 -37.51
C GLY A 366 -8.37 18.31 -36.42
N GLN A 367 -8.95 18.45 -35.22
CA GLN A 367 -8.76 17.52 -34.10
C GLN A 367 -9.91 16.51 -34.03
N MET A 368 -9.59 15.21 -34.22
CA MET A 368 -10.58 14.13 -34.10
C MET A 368 -10.57 13.54 -32.68
N MET A 369 -11.50 14.01 -31.85
CA MET A 369 -11.71 13.57 -30.47
C MET A 369 -13.10 12.92 -30.28
N LYS A 370 -13.22 11.99 -29.34
CA LYS A 370 -14.47 11.32 -28.95
C LYS A 370 -15.12 12.05 -27.75
N PRO A 371 -16.42 11.83 -27.45
CA PRO A 371 -17.08 12.48 -26.31
C PRO A 371 -16.41 12.26 -24.95
N GLY A 372 -15.80 11.09 -24.73
CA GLY A 372 -15.11 10.75 -23.49
C GLY A 372 -13.61 11.04 -23.47
N ASP A 373 -13.06 11.64 -24.54
CA ASP A 373 -11.64 12.02 -24.55
C ASP A 373 -11.47 13.32 -23.71
N VAL A 374 -10.36 13.40 -22.99
CA VAL A 374 -10.01 14.54 -22.10
C VAL A 374 -9.31 15.62 -22.91
N ILE A 375 -9.64 16.88 -22.63
CA ILE A 375 -9.02 18.08 -23.18
C ILE A 375 -8.50 18.98 -22.06
N ASP A 376 -7.49 19.77 -22.40
CA ASP A 376 -6.86 20.79 -21.57
C ASP A 376 -7.73 22.04 -21.39
N ALA A 377 -7.49 22.79 -20.32
CA ALA A 377 -8.21 24.03 -20.01
C ALA A 377 -8.07 25.11 -21.10
N ASP A 378 -6.93 25.20 -21.80
CA ASP A 378 -6.73 26.20 -22.86
C ASP A 378 -7.62 25.90 -24.08
N LEU A 379 -7.65 24.64 -24.52
CA LEU A 379 -8.57 24.19 -25.58
C LEU A 379 -10.04 24.28 -25.14
N ALA A 380 -10.35 23.95 -23.89
CA ALA A 380 -11.70 24.06 -23.34
C ALA A 380 -12.20 25.51 -23.24
N GLU A 381 -11.32 26.47 -22.92
CA GLU A 381 -11.63 27.90 -22.94
C GLU A 381 -11.89 28.39 -24.36
N LEU A 382 -11.05 28.00 -25.32
CA LEU A 382 -11.22 28.37 -26.73
C LEU A 382 -12.56 27.86 -27.30
N ILE A 383 -12.95 26.64 -26.93
CA ILE A 383 -14.29 26.08 -27.25
C ILE A 383 -15.40 26.89 -26.55
N ALA A 384 -15.31 27.11 -25.24
CA ALA A 384 -16.37 27.81 -24.51
C ALA A 384 -16.57 29.26 -24.99
N GLY A 385 -15.48 29.95 -25.33
CA GLY A 385 -15.49 31.30 -25.90
C GLY A 385 -16.16 31.37 -27.28
N GLU A 386 -15.81 30.49 -28.22
CA GLU A 386 -16.44 30.43 -29.56
C GLU A 386 -17.95 30.15 -29.50
N PHE A 387 -18.39 29.35 -28.53
CA PHE A 387 -19.81 29.08 -28.33
C PHE A 387 -20.56 30.25 -27.68
N GLY A 388 -19.86 31.21 -27.06
CA GLY A 388 -20.41 32.44 -26.48
C GLY A 388 -20.58 32.41 -24.95
N HIS A 389 -19.82 31.57 -24.25
CA HIS A 389 -19.83 31.48 -22.79
C HIS A 389 -18.68 32.28 -22.17
N THR A 390 -18.91 32.85 -20.99
CA THR A 390 -17.84 33.45 -20.19
C THR A 390 -17.13 32.34 -19.42
N VAL A 391 -15.81 32.34 -19.42
CA VAL A 391 -15.01 31.27 -18.79
C VAL A 391 -14.48 31.75 -17.45
N ARG A 392 -14.67 30.90 -16.43
CA ARG A 392 -13.98 31.02 -15.15
C ARG A 392 -13.08 29.81 -14.97
N ARG A 393 -11.78 30.00 -15.13
CA ARG A 393 -10.80 28.99 -14.73
C ARG A 393 -10.84 28.83 -13.21
N VAL A 394 -10.75 27.59 -12.77
CA VAL A 394 -10.55 27.19 -11.38
C VAL A 394 -9.35 26.26 -11.42
N SER A 395 -8.25 26.68 -10.79
CA SER A 395 -7.06 25.83 -10.67
C SER A 395 -7.38 24.62 -9.79
N GLU A 396 -6.62 23.54 -9.92
CA GLU A 396 -6.83 22.37 -9.04
C GLU A 396 -6.59 22.74 -7.55
N SER A 397 -5.82 23.80 -7.29
CA SER A 397 -5.60 24.38 -5.96
C SER A 397 -6.83 25.13 -5.39
N ASP A 398 -7.64 25.76 -6.24
CA ASP A 398 -8.82 26.53 -5.83
C ASP A 398 -9.94 25.64 -5.26
N VAL A 399 -9.94 24.35 -5.57
CA VAL A 399 -10.89 23.38 -4.98
C VAL A 399 -10.60 23.16 -3.49
N GLU A 400 -9.33 23.17 -3.09
CA GLU A 400 -8.91 23.02 -1.68
C GLU A 400 -8.89 24.34 -0.91
N LEU A 401 -8.62 25.47 -1.59
CA LEU A 401 -8.60 26.80 -0.99
C LEU A 401 -9.96 27.16 -0.35
N GLY A 402 -9.93 27.45 0.95
CA GLY A 402 -11.09 27.85 1.74
C GLY A 402 -11.84 26.73 2.47
N ILE A 403 -11.38 25.47 2.42
CA ILE A 403 -11.93 24.38 3.25
C ILE A 403 -11.27 24.34 4.64
N PHE A 404 -9.98 24.66 4.70
CA PHE A 404 -9.16 24.64 5.90
C PHE A 404 -8.57 26.02 6.16
N ASN A 405 -8.24 26.31 7.42
CA ASN A 405 -7.53 27.54 7.81
C ASN A 405 -8.27 28.84 7.43
N VAL A 406 -9.61 28.85 7.42
CA VAL A 406 -10.36 30.13 7.48
C VAL A 406 -9.84 30.90 8.70
N SER A 407 -9.51 32.18 8.54
CA SER A 407 -9.05 33.04 9.64
C SER A 407 -10.13 33.17 10.70
N ASP A 408 -9.78 32.97 11.97
CA ASP A 408 -10.68 33.25 13.09
C ASP A 408 -10.68 34.76 13.37
N ASP A 409 -11.84 35.34 13.64
CA ASP A 409 -11.95 36.66 14.23
C ASP A 409 -11.63 36.58 15.74
N ASP A 410 -10.68 37.38 16.21
CA ASP A 410 -10.17 37.32 17.59
C ASP A 410 -11.25 37.46 18.67
N GLY A 411 -12.37 38.11 18.35
CA GLY A 411 -13.52 38.31 19.25
C GLY A 411 -14.39 37.07 19.48
N GLU A 412 -14.27 36.01 18.66
CA GLU A 412 -15.03 34.76 18.80
C GLU A 412 -14.23 33.61 19.45
N LEU A 413 -12.99 33.88 19.85
CA LEU A 413 -12.10 32.91 20.47
C LEU A 413 -12.48 32.66 21.94
N VAL A 414 -12.92 31.44 22.25
CA VAL A 414 -13.27 30.99 23.60
C VAL A 414 -12.21 30.02 24.12
N SER A 415 -11.94 30.04 25.43
CA SER A 415 -11.07 29.05 26.10
C SER A 415 -11.57 27.63 25.82
N ARG A 416 -10.66 26.71 25.45
CA ARG A 416 -10.98 25.30 25.17
C ARG A 416 -10.21 24.34 26.10
N PRO A 417 -10.73 23.11 26.30
CA PRO A 417 -9.99 22.03 26.97
C PRO A 417 -8.63 21.77 26.32
N PRO A 418 -7.55 21.53 27.09
CA PRO A 418 -6.29 21.04 26.54
C PRO A 418 -6.44 19.62 26.00
N VAL A 419 -5.81 19.35 24.86
CA VAL A 419 -5.61 18.00 24.33
C VAL A 419 -4.20 17.53 24.68
N VAL A 420 -4.09 16.39 25.36
CA VAL A 420 -2.86 15.92 26.00
C VAL A 420 -2.53 14.51 25.54
N THR A 421 -1.32 14.28 25.01
CA THR A 421 -0.88 12.93 24.63
C THR A 421 0.02 12.32 25.69
N ILE A 422 -0.04 11.00 25.88
CA ILE A 422 0.87 10.27 26.77
C ILE A 422 1.85 9.43 25.97
N MET A 423 3.14 9.67 26.24
CA MET A 423 4.27 9.06 25.58
C MET A 423 5.26 8.45 26.59
N GLY A 424 6.26 7.74 26.09
CA GLY A 424 7.20 6.95 26.89
C GLY A 424 7.26 5.49 26.47
N HIS A 425 8.21 4.78 27.10
CA HIS A 425 8.55 3.37 26.84
C HIS A 425 7.40 2.40 27.18
N VAL A 426 7.54 1.15 26.70
CA VAL A 426 6.77 -0.01 27.19
C VAL A 426 7.03 -0.19 28.71
N ASP A 427 6.06 -0.75 29.44
CA ASP A 427 6.11 -1.05 30.89
C ASP A 427 6.37 0.12 31.85
N HIS A 428 6.48 1.35 31.35
CA HIS A 428 6.47 2.57 32.18
C HIS A 428 5.08 2.90 32.77
N GLY A 429 4.06 2.07 32.50
CA GLY A 429 2.74 2.19 33.10
C GLY A 429 1.87 3.31 32.53
N LYS A 430 2.02 3.64 31.24
CA LYS A 430 1.22 4.66 30.53
C LYS A 430 -0.28 4.40 30.61
N THR A 431 -0.71 3.23 30.12
CA THR A 431 -2.10 2.79 30.18
C THR A 431 -2.59 2.66 31.63
N SER A 432 -1.73 2.21 32.55
CA SER A 432 -2.06 2.11 33.98
C SER A 432 -2.29 3.48 34.64
N LEU A 433 -1.50 4.50 34.27
CA LEU A 433 -1.70 5.88 34.70
C LEU A 433 -3.07 6.39 34.23
N LEU A 434 -3.45 6.03 33.00
CA LEU A 434 -4.71 6.44 32.41
C LEU A 434 -5.92 5.68 32.95
N ASP A 435 -5.80 4.39 33.21
CA ASP A 435 -6.80 3.62 33.93
C ASP A 435 -7.05 4.20 35.33
N ALA A 436 -5.99 4.59 36.04
CA ALA A 436 -6.10 5.25 37.34
C ALA A 436 -6.82 6.61 37.26
N ILE A 437 -6.48 7.47 36.29
CA ILE A 437 -7.16 8.76 36.06
C ILE A 437 -8.63 8.53 35.66
N ARG A 438 -8.91 7.57 34.77
CA ARG A 438 -10.26 7.26 34.27
C ARG A 438 -11.14 6.51 35.27
N HIS A 439 -10.56 6.01 36.37
CA HIS A 439 -11.21 5.06 37.28
C HIS A 439 -11.70 3.79 36.54
N ALA A 440 -10.92 3.34 35.56
CA ALA A 440 -11.18 2.20 34.69
C ALA A 440 -10.10 1.10 34.84
N ASN A 441 -10.26 -0.02 34.14
CA ASN A 441 -9.26 -1.10 34.10
C ASN A 441 -9.24 -1.74 32.70
N VAL A 442 -8.82 -0.96 31.71
CA VAL A 442 -8.67 -1.38 30.31
C VAL A 442 -7.46 -2.30 30.14
N VAL A 443 -6.36 -2.10 30.89
CA VAL A 443 -5.15 -2.95 30.82
C VAL A 443 -5.47 -4.44 31.00
N SER A 444 -6.42 -4.78 31.88
CA SER A 444 -6.83 -6.17 32.10
C SER A 444 -7.64 -6.81 30.95
N GLY A 445 -8.21 -5.99 30.05
CA GLY A 445 -9.01 -6.43 28.91
C GLY A 445 -8.27 -6.44 27.58
N GLU A 446 -7.14 -5.73 27.45
CA GLU A 446 -6.35 -5.67 26.21
C GLU A 446 -5.53 -6.95 25.99
N ALA A 447 -5.47 -7.40 24.73
CA ALA A 447 -4.70 -8.58 24.36
C ALA A 447 -3.19 -8.34 24.60
N GLY A 448 -2.57 -9.20 25.39
CA GLY A 448 -1.16 -9.07 25.79
C GLY A 448 -0.92 -8.04 26.90
N GLY A 449 -1.95 -7.41 27.47
CA GLY A 449 -1.79 -6.39 28.52
C GLY A 449 -1.13 -5.09 28.03
N ILE A 450 -1.13 -4.86 26.72
CA ILE A 450 -0.53 -3.69 26.08
C ILE A 450 -1.56 -2.94 25.23
N THR A 451 -1.46 -1.61 25.23
CA THR A 451 -2.23 -0.77 24.33
C THR A 451 -1.64 -0.80 22.94
N GLN A 452 -2.49 -1.08 21.95
CA GLN A 452 -2.12 -1.28 20.54
C GLN A 452 -2.84 -0.31 19.57
N HIS A 453 -3.83 0.42 20.08
CA HIS A 453 -4.69 1.37 19.37
C HIS A 453 -4.53 2.78 19.95
N ILE A 454 -4.90 3.81 19.20
CA ILE A 454 -4.87 5.19 19.71
C ILE A 454 -6.23 5.54 20.32
N GLY A 455 -6.33 5.40 21.65
CA GLY A 455 -7.53 5.80 22.39
C GLY A 455 -7.58 7.32 22.60
N ALA A 456 -8.75 7.92 22.40
CA ALA A 456 -9.01 9.31 22.78
C ALA A 456 -10.27 9.40 23.66
N TYR A 457 -10.18 10.07 24.80
CA TYR A 457 -11.27 10.18 25.78
C TYR A 457 -11.14 11.45 26.61
N GLN A 458 -12.19 11.80 27.37
CA GLN A 458 -12.25 13.05 28.13
C GLN A 458 -12.51 12.81 29.62
N VAL A 459 -11.73 13.50 30.45
CA VAL A 459 -11.81 13.49 31.93
C VAL A 459 -12.17 14.89 32.40
N GLU A 460 -12.87 15.00 33.53
CA GLU A 460 -13.28 16.27 34.13
C GLU A 460 -12.70 16.38 35.55
N GLN A 461 -11.95 17.45 35.81
CA GLN A 461 -11.30 17.76 37.09
C GLN A 461 -11.68 19.19 37.46
N ASN A 462 -12.26 19.40 38.65
CA ASN A 462 -12.67 20.73 39.15
C ASN A 462 -13.59 21.52 38.19
N GLY A 463 -14.39 20.84 37.36
CA GLY A 463 -15.26 21.45 36.34
C GLY A 463 -14.54 21.89 35.05
N GLN A 464 -13.22 21.74 34.99
CA GLN A 464 -12.44 21.86 33.75
C GLN A 464 -12.30 20.47 33.11
N LYS A 465 -12.22 20.44 31.77
CA LYS A 465 -12.12 19.19 31.00
C LYS A 465 -10.72 19.04 30.43
N ILE A 466 -10.22 17.81 30.38
CA ILE A 466 -8.94 17.44 29.77
C ILE A 466 -9.20 16.29 28.82
N THR A 467 -8.75 16.42 27.58
CA THR A 467 -8.85 15.36 26.57
C THR A 467 -7.53 14.64 26.46
N PHE A 468 -7.51 13.34 26.70
CA PHE A 468 -6.29 12.51 26.62
C PHE A 468 -6.26 11.72 25.31
N ILE A 469 -5.07 11.60 24.73
CA ILE A 469 -4.73 10.70 23.62
C ILE A 469 -3.69 9.70 24.12
N ASP A 470 -4.10 8.45 24.30
CA ASP A 470 -3.20 7.35 24.66
C ASP A 470 -2.43 6.88 23.42
N THR A 471 -1.12 6.71 23.53
CA THR A 471 -0.28 6.24 22.42
C THR A 471 0.52 4.98 22.79
N PRO A 472 0.55 3.95 21.93
CA PRO A 472 1.28 2.72 22.20
C PRO A 472 2.80 2.95 22.42
N GLY A 473 3.37 2.20 23.36
CA GLY A 473 4.80 2.30 23.73
C GLY A 473 5.75 1.63 22.74
N HIS A 474 5.33 0.57 22.05
CA HIS A 474 6.24 -0.27 21.26
C HIS A 474 6.85 0.44 20.03
N ALA A 475 8.02 -0.02 19.58
CA ALA A 475 8.84 0.58 18.52
C ALA A 475 8.24 0.51 17.10
N ALA A 476 7.34 -0.44 16.80
CA ALA A 476 6.61 -0.44 15.53
C ALA A 476 5.65 0.75 15.36
N PHE A 477 5.20 1.35 16.47
CA PHE A 477 4.17 2.39 16.48
C PHE A 477 4.72 3.83 16.45
N THR A 478 5.94 4.05 15.95
CA THR A 478 6.54 5.39 15.74
C THR A 478 5.60 6.36 15.02
N ALA A 479 4.91 5.91 13.96
CA ALA A 479 3.96 6.75 13.21
C ALA A 479 2.75 7.18 14.07
N MET A 480 2.26 6.30 14.95
CA MET A 480 1.18 6.63 15.89
C MET A 480 1.61 7.67 16.93
N ARG A 481 2.85 7.57 17.46
CA ARG A 481 3.42 8.58 18.36
C ARG A 481 3.53 9.95 17.68
N ALA A 482 4.07 10.00 16.46
CA ALA A 482 4.19 11.23 15.69
C ALA A 482 2.82 11.88 15.41
N ARG A 483 1.80 11.08 15.05
CA ARG A 483 0.41 11.52 14.89
C ARG A 483 -0.17 12.06 16.21
N GLY A 484 0.09 11.37 17.32
CA GLY A 484 -0.29 11.81 18.67
C GLY A 484 0.26 13.19 18.98
N ALA A 485 1.59 13.38 18.86
CA ALA A 485 2.25 14.67 19.09
C ALA A 485 1.61 15.81 18.29
N GLN A 486 1.41 15.60 16.98
CA GLN A 486 0.85 16.63 16.08
C GLN A 486 -0.62 16.99 16.35
N ALA A 487 -1.36 16.14 17.05
CA ALA A 487 -2.78 16.36 17.36
C ALA A 487 -3.02 17.04 18.72
N THR A 488 -1.97 17.25 19.53
CA THR A 488 -2.08 17.66 20.93
C THR A 488 -1.41 18.98 21.25
N ASP A 489 -1.94 19.65 22.28
CA ASP A 489 -1.44 20.92 22.79
C ASP A 489 -0.33 20.72 23.85
N ILE A 490 -0.31 19.57 24.55
CA ILE A 490 0.66 19.20 25.60
C ILE A 490 1.03 17.71 25.48
N ALA A 491 2.29 17.35 25.76
CA ALA A 491 2.76 15.96 25.80
C ALA A 491 3.23 15.56 27.21
N ILE A 492 2.67 14.49 27.78
CA ILE A 492 3.16 13.89 29.02
C ILE A 492 4.16 12.80 28.68
N LEU A 493 5.39 12.94 29.17
CA LEU A 493 6.44 11.93 29.09
C LEU A 493 6.43 11.08 30.36
N VAL A 494 5.93 9.84 30.26
CA VAL A 494 5.91 8.90 31.39
C VAL A 494 7.24 8.15 31.45
N VAL A 495 7.98 8.36 32.54
CA VAL A 495 9.28 7.72 32.80
C VAL A 495 9.20 6.95 34.11
N ALA A 496 9.57 5.68 34.12
CA ALA A 496 9.53 4.90 35.35
C ALA A 496 10.76 5.16 36.22
N ALA A 497 10.55 5.29 37.54
CA ALA A 497 11.61 5.61 38.49
C ALA A 497 12.63 4.48 38.73
N ASP A 498 12.29 3.25 38.33
CA ASP A 498 13.17 2.08 38.31
C ASP A 498 14.00 2.03 37.02
N ASP A 499 13.32 2.00 35.87
CA ASP A 499 13.94 1.79 34.55
C ASP A 499 14.68 3.03 34.01
N SER A 500 14.24 4.23 34.42
CA SER A 500 14.79 5.52 33.98
C SER A 500 14.61 5.78 32.47
N VAL A 501 15.50 6.54 31.81
CA VAL A 501 15.33 6.95 30.40
C VAL A 501 15.77 5.82 29.46
N MET A 502 14.83 5.34 28.64
CA MET A 502 15.01 4.25 27.67
C MET A 502 14.93 4.76 26.21
N PRO A 503 15.40 3.99 25.20
CA PRO A 503 15.43 4.45 23.80
C PRO A 503 14.09 4.95 23.23
N GLN A 504 12.96 4.33 23.60
CA GLN A 504 11.63 4.78 23.18
C GLN A 504 11.17 6.07 23.91
N THR A 505 11.71 6.35 25.10
CA THR A 505 11.55 7.63 25.79
C THR A 505 12.29 8.73 25.03
N ILE A 506 13.51 8.47 24.55
CA ILE A 506 14.28 9.39 23.70
C ILE A 506 13.53 9.65 22.38
N GLU A 507 13.00 8.60 21.74
CA GLU A 507 12.16 8.75 20.54
C GLU A 507 10.92 9.61 20.82
N SER A 508 10.28 9.43 21.97
CA SER A 508 9.11 10.23 22.40
C SER A 508 9.46 11.71 22.61
N ILE A 509 10.59 12.01 23.24
CA ILE A 509 11.12 13.37 23.40
C ILE A 509 11.33 14.02 22.02
N ASN A 510 11.92 13.28 21.07
CA ASN A 510 12.16 13.78 19.73
C ASN A 510 10.86 14.08 18.96
N HIS A 511 9.82 13.24 19.09
CA HIS A 511 8.51 13.52 18.48
C HIS A 511 7.84 14.77 19.07
N ALA A 512 7.87 14.93 20.39
CA ALA A 512 7.29 16.10 21.06
C ALA A 512 8.03 17.40 20.67
N LYS A 513 9.37 17.39 20.68
CA LYS A 513 10.21 18.51 20.21
C LYS A 513 9.96 18.83 18.74
N ALA A 514 9.88 17.82 17.87
CA ALA A 514 9.63 18.01 16.44
C ALA A 514 8.23 18.56 16.13
N ALA A 515 7.24 18.29 16.99
CA ALA A 515 5.91 18.88 16.93
C ALA A 515 5.82 20.28 17.59
N GLY A 516 6.85 20.72 18.31
CA GLY A 516 6.84 21.99 19.06
C GLY A 516 5.93 21.96 20.31
N VAL A 517 5.64 20.77 20.84
CA VAL A 517 4.68 20.58 21.93
C VAL A 517 5.37 20.62 23.30
N PRO A 518 4.89 21.43 24.27
CA PRO A 518 5.41 21.46 25.63
C PRO A 518 5.33 20.08 26.31
N ILE A 519 6.40 19.72 27.03
CA ILE A 519 6.52 18.43 27.72
C ILE A 519 6.24 18.62 29.21
N ILE A 520 5.47 17.71 29.80
CA ILE A 520 5.35 17.51 31.25
C ILE A 520 5.89 16.12 31.58
N VAL A 521 6.78 16.00 32.56
CA VAL A 521 7.39 14.71 32.93
C VAL A 521 6.63 14.07 34.09
N ALA A 522 6.08 12.88 33.87
CA ALA A 522 5.43 12.07 34.89
C ALA A 522 6.37 10.93 35.32
N ILE A 523 7.03 11.07 36.48
CA ILE A 523 7.93 10.06 37.04
C ILE A 523 7.07 9.00 37.74
N ASN A 524 6.84 7.86 37.11
CA ASN A 524 5.92 6.81 37.57
C ASN A 524 6.61 5.74 38.42
N LYS A 525 5.82 4.87 39.06
CA LYS A 525 6.23 3.74 39.92
C LYS A 525 6.97 4.15 41.22
N VAL A 526 6.73 5.36 41.75
CA VAL A 526 7.35 5.81 43.03
C VAL A 526 6.89 5.05 44.28
N ASP A 527 6.06 4.02 44.12
CA ASP A 527 5.71 3.03 45.15
C ASP A 527 6.73 1.88 45.29
N LYS A 528 7.66 1.71 44.33
CA LYS A 528 8.73 0.72 44.42
C LYS A 528 9.86 1.19 45.35
N HIS A 529 10.47 0.24 46.08
CA HIS A 529 11.64 0.52 46.92
C HIS A 529 12.90 0.91 46.12
N GLU A 530 12.98 0.47 44.86
CA GLU A 530 14.08 0.75 43.92
C GLU A 530 13.87 2.05 43.12
N ALA A 531 12.80 2.81 43.39
CA ALA A 531 12.48 4.03 42.67
C ALA A 531 13.45 5.17 42.99
N ASP A 532 14.15 5.69 41.97
CA ASP A 532 15.02 6.86 42.08
C ASP A 532 14.60 7.97 41.08
N PRO A 533 13.72 8.91 41.52
CA PRO A 533 13.36 10.08 40.71
C PRO A 533 14.54 11.00 40.37
N GLN A 534 15.60 11.06 41.19
CA GLN A 534 16.75 11.94 40.93
C GLN A 534 17.61 11.41 39.77
N LYS A 535 17.79 10.10 39.68
CA LYS A 535 18.42 9.44 38.51
C LYS A 535 17.66 9.75 37.22
N VAL A 536 16.31 9.76 37.24
CA VAL A 536 15.49 10.14 36.08
C VAL A 536 15.75 11.59 35.66
N ARG A 537 15.69 12.54 36.61
CA ARG A 537 15.97 13.96 36.35
C ARG A 537 17.36 14.16 35.72
N ASN A 538 18.39 13.53 36.28
CA ASN A 538 19.76 13.61 35.79
C ASN A 538 19.94 13.06 34.36
N GLN A 539 19.22 12.01 33.98
CA GLN A 539 19.26 11.46 32.62
C GLN A 539 18.50 12.32 31.61
N LEU A 540 17.39 12.95 32.01
CA LEU A 540 16.61 13.85 31.14
C LEU A 540 17.42 15.08 30.68
N LEU A 541 18.34 15.58 31.52
CA LEU A 541 19.29 16.64 31.15
C LEU A 541 20.14 16.28 29.91
N GLN A 542 20.54 15.00 29.77
CA GLN A 542 21.36 14.54 28.63
C GLN A 542 20.58 14.59 27.30
N HIS A 543 19.26 14.70 27.37
CA HIS A 543 18.35 14.83 26.23
C HIS A 543 17.72 16.22 26.14
N GLU A 544 18.35 17.23 26.77
CA GLU A 544 17.92 18.64 26.78
C GLU A 544 16.50 18.85 27.36
N VAL A 545 16.08 17.97 28.27
CA VAL A 545 14.80 18.11 29.01
C VAL A 545 15.14 18.60 30.42
N PHE A 546 15.13 19.93 30.58
CA PHE A 546 15.50 20.60 31.82
C PHE A 546 14.29 20.74 32.74
N VAL A 547 14.28 20.01 33.85
CA VAL A 547 13.18 19.99 34.81
C VAL A 547 13.16 21.22 35.73
N GLU A 548 11.96 21.65 36.14
CA GLU A 548 11.73 22.81 37.03
C GLU A 548 12.53 22.70 38.34
N SER A 549 12.57 21.50 38.94
CA SER A 549 13.33 21.21 40.16
C SER A 549 14.86 21.42 40.03
N MET A 550 15.38 21.58 38.81
CA MET A 550 16.77 21.90 38.50
C MET A 550 16.94 23.27 37.82
N GLY A 551 15.90 24.12 37.85
CA GLY A 551 15.90 25.47 37.26
C GLY A 551 15.57 25.52 35.76
N GLY A 552 14.96 24.46 35.21
CA GLY A 552 14.47 24.41 33.84
C GLY A 552 12.99 24.80 33.69
N GLU A 553 12.45 24.61 32.48
CA GLU A 553 11.07 24.97 32.11
C GLU A 553 10.10 23.78 32.17
N VAL A 554 10.58 22.54 32.25
CA VAL A 554 9.76 21.33 32.16
C VAL A 554 9.22 20.96 33.54
N LEU A 555 7.90 21.00 33.72
CA LEU A 555 7.23 20.57 34.94
C LEU A 555 7.46 19.06 35.18
N ASP A 556 7.87 18.69 36.39
CA ASP A 556 8.10 17.28 36.77
C ASP A 556 7.24 16.85 37.97
N VAL A 557 6.50 15.74 37.84
CA VAL A 557 5.57 15.24 38.85
C VAL A 557 5.84 13.77 39.15
N GLU A 558 6.17 13.47 40.41
CA GLU A 558 6.33 12.11 40.92
C GLU A 558 4.96 11.47 41.17
N VAL A 559 4.60 10.42 40.40
CA VAL A 559 3.29 9.75 40.44
C VAL A 559 3.41 8.25 40.70
N SER A 560 2.35 7.64 41.21
CA SER A 560 2.20 6.19 41.23
C SER A 560 0.81 5.80 40.74
N ALA A 561 0.75 5.30 39.51
CA ALA A 561 -0.49 4.79 38.91
C ALA A 561 -1.15 3.68 39.75
N LYS A 562 -0.36 2.87 40.47
CA LYS A 562 -0.86 1.76 41.29
C LYS A 562 -1.50 2.20 42.62
N THR A 563 -1.00 3.27 43.22
CA THR A 563 -1.48 3.77 44.53
C THR A 563 -2.37 5.02 44.42
N GLY A 564 -2.49 5.61 43.23
CA GLY A 564 -3.20 6.87 43.00
C GLY A 564 -2.44 8.11 43.49
N LYS A 565 -1.18 7.97 43.94
CA LYS A 565 -0.41 9.06 44.55
C LYS A 565 -0.08 10.16 43.53
N ASN A 566 -0.36 11.41 43.92
CA ASN A 566 -0.10 12.65 43.18
C ASN A 566 -0.78 12.76 41.79
N LEU A 567 -1.82 11.95 41.48
CA LEU A 567 -2.54 12.10 40.21
C LEU A 567 -3.24 13.46 40.09
N ASP A 568 -3.84 13.96 41.17
CA ASP A 568 -4.46 15.30 41.18
C ASP A 568 -3.46 16.41 40.82
N LYS A 569 -2.22 16.32 41.33
CA LYS A 569 -1.15 17.28 41.00
C LYS A 569 -0.73 17.22 39.53
N LEU A 570 -0.74 16.04 38.92
CA LEU A 570 -0.47 15.91 37.49
C LEU A 570 -1.59 16.57 36.67
N LEU A 571 -2.85 16.41 37.09
CA LEU A 571 -3.99 17.09 36.46
C LEU A 571 -3.93 18.61 36.66
N GLU A 572 -3.59 19.09 37.86
CA GLU A 572 -3.37 20.51 38.15
C GLU A 572 -2.23 21.11 37.31
N ALA A 573 -1.11 20.40 37.16
CA ALA A 573 0.02 20.84 36.32
C ALA A 573 -0.36 20.94 34.82
N ILE A 574 -1.18 20.01 34.32
CA ILE A 574 -1.72 20.07 32.95
C ILE A 574 -2.59 21.31 32.76
N LEU A 575 -3.48 21.61 33.72
CA LEU A 575 -4.37 22.77 33.65
C LEU A 575 -3.59 24.08 33.74
N LEU A 576 -2.61 24.17 34.65
CA LEU A 576 -1.70 25.31 34.76
C LEU A 576 -0.94 25.57 33.45
N GLN A 577 -0.39 24.51 32.83
CA GLN A 577 0.28 24.61 31.54
C GLN A 577 -0.68 25.06 30.43
N ALA A 578 -1.94 24.62 30.45
CA ALA A 578 -2.97 25.04 29.49
C ALA A 578 -3.38 26.52 29.66
N GLU A 579 -3.41 27.02 30.89
CA GLU A 579 -3.64 28.45 31.18
C GLU A 579 -2.48 29.33 30.68
N ILE A 580 -1.22 28.89 30.84
CA ILE A 580 -0.03 29.58 30.32
C ILE A 580 -0.04 29.63 28.77
N LEU A 581 -0.54 28.58 28.12
CA LEU A 581 -0.66 28.49 26.66
C LEU A 581 -1.88 29.25 26.09
N ASP A 582 -2.77 29.78 26.93
CA ASP A 582 -3.97 30.54 26.54
C ASP A 582 -4.79 29.84 25.43
N LEU A 583 -5.06 28.53 25.64
CA LEU A 583 -5.65 27.66 24.61
C LEU A 583 -7.08 28.09 24.23
N LYS A 584 -7.20 28.67 23.04
CA LYS A 584 -8.46 29.17 22.47
C LYS A 584 -8.92 28.39 21.23
N ALA A 585 -10.23 28.42 20.98
CA ALA A 585 -10.84 28.06 19.71
C ALA A 585 -12.19 28.76 19.51
N ASN A 586 -12.55 29.03 18.25
CA ASN A 586 -13.89 29.45 17.88
C ASN A 586 -14.81 28.22 17.77
N ALA A 587 -15.92 28.19 18.52
CA ALA A 587 -16.90 27.12 18.49
C ALA A 587 -18.04 27.31 17.46
N ASN A 588 -18.25 28.54 16.98
CA ASN A 588 -19.35 28.93 16.08
C ASN A 588 -19.04 28.62 14.60
N ARG A 589 -17.77 28.56 14.23
CA ARG A 589 -17.33 28.27 12.85
C ARG A 589 -17.62 26.82 12.41
N THR A 590 -17.44 26.60 11.10
CA THR A 590 -17.42 25.27 10.48
C THR A 590 -16.43 24.35 11.18
N ALA A 591 -16.85 23.09 11.44
CA ALA A 591 -16.02 22.15 12.18
C ALA A 591 -14.84 21.65 11.36
N GLU A 592 -13.64 21.75 11.94
CA GLU A 592 -12.36 21.28 11.41
C GLU A 592 -11.62 20.48 12.48
N GLY A 593 -10.83 19.49 12.07
CA GLY A 593 -10.01 18.70 12.99
C GLY A 593 -9.23 17.59 12.32
N THR A 594 -8.85 16.58 13.11
CA THR A 594 -7.97 15.48 12.66
C THR A 594 -8.58 14.11 12.99
N VAL A 595 -8.46 13.17 12.06
CA VAL A 595 -8.78 11.75 12.28
C VAL A 595 -7.68 11.13 13.14
N ILE A 596 -8.03 10.63 14.32
CA ILE A 596 -7.12 9.92 15.21
C ILE A 596 -6.92 8.48 14.73
N GLU A 597 -8.03 7.78 14.49
CA GLU A 597 -8.07 6.38 14.08
C GLU A 597 -9.32 6.10 13.22
N ALA A 598 -9.26 5.09 12.34
CA ALA A 598 -10.38 4.66 11.51
C ALA A 598 -10.46 3.14 11.44
N GLN A 599 -11.68 2.60 11.46
CA GLN A 599 -11.99 1.16 11.45
C GLN A 599 -13.24 0.85 10.63
N LEU A 600 -13.36 -0.41 10.18
CA LEU A 600 -14.51 -0.90 9.40
C LEU A 600 -15.33 -1.93 10.19
N ASP A 601 -16.44 -1.47 10.77
CA ASP A 601 -17.37 -2.30 11.54
C ASP A 601 -18.44 -2.93 10.62
N ARG A 602 -18.69 -4.24 10.80
CA ARG A 602 -19.66 -5.03 10.01
C ARG A 602 -21.13 -4.58 10.16
N GLY A 603 -21.48 -3.89 11.23
CA GLY A 603 -22.83 -3.36 11.49
C GLY A 603 -22.91 -1.83 11.45
N ARG A 604 -21.88 -1.13 11.94
CA ARG A 604 -21.87 0.35 11.97
C ARG A 604 -21.40 0.98 10.65
N GLY A 605 -20.66 0.23 9.83
CA GLY A 605 -20.03 0.69 8.59
C GLY A 605 -18.63 1.25 8.87
N SER A 606 -18.17 2.20 8.04
CA SER A 606 -16.96 2.96 8.36
C SER A 606 -17.18 3.84 9.58
N VAL A 607 -16.26 3.72 10.54
CA VAL A 607 -16.20 4.49 11.79
C VAL A 607 -14.84 5.18 11.84
N ALA A 608 -14.83 6.48 12.10
CA ALA A 608 -13.60 7.24 12.33
C ALA A 608 -13.67 7.96 13.68
N THR A 609 -12.69 7.73 14.54
CA THR A 609 -12.47 8.50 15.76
C THR A 609 -11.79 9.79 15.38
N VAL A 610 -12.47 10.92 15.58
CA VAL A 610 -11.96 12.24 15.20
C VAL A 610 -11.87 13.16 16.41
N LEU A 611 -10.86 14.03 16.39
CA LEU A 611 -10.69 15.12 17.34
C LEU A 611 -11.10 16.42 16.65
N VAL A 612 -12.17 17.05 17.15
CA VAL A 612 -12.59 18.38 16.69
C VAL A 612 -11.60 19.42 17.22
N GLN A 613 -10.93 20.16 16.35
CA GLN A 613 -9.98 21.21 16.75
C GLN A 613 -10.62 22.59 16.77
N LYS A 614 -11.48 22.89 15.78
CA LYS A 614 -12.21 24.15 15.64
C LYS A 614 -13.67 23.89 15.26
N GLY A 615 -14.56 24.83 15.60
CA GLY A 615 -15.99 24.75 15.30
C GLY A 615 -16.73 23.68 16.11
N THR A 616 -18.01 23.47 15.78
CA THR A 616 -18.87 22.48 16.43
C THR A 616 -19.46 21.49 15.42
N LEU A 617 -19.15 20.21 15.61
CA LEU A 617 -19.62 19.13 14.73
C LEU A 617 -21.00 18.63 15.18
N ARG A 618 -21.92 18.40 14.23
CA ARG A 618 -23.32 17.98 14.48
C ARG A 618 -23.76 16.86 13.53
N PRO A 619 -24.61 15.91 13.98
CA PRO A 619 -25.23 14.93 13.10
C PRO A 619 -26.01 15.58 11.95
N GLY A 620 -25.95 14.97 10.77
CA GLY A 620 -26.53 15.47 9.53
C GLY A 620 -25.60 16.33 8.67
N GLN A 621 -24.51 16.87 9.23
CA GLN A 621 -23.48 17.59 8.48
C GLN A 621 -22.71 16.65 7.53
N ILE A 622 -22.10 17.23 6.50
CA ILE A 622 -21.30 16.53 5.50
C ILE A 622 -19.83 16.80 5.81
N ILE A 623 -19.03 15.74 5.94
CA ILE A 623 -17.59 15.82 6.21
C ILE A 623 -16.82 15.33 4.99
N VAL A 624 -15.70 15.99 4.70
CA VAL A 624 -14.59 15.43 3.91
C VAL A 624 -13.43 15.16 4.87
N ALA A 625 -12.88 13.95 4.84
CA ALA A 625 -11.72 13.50 5.63
C ALA A 625 -10.77 12.76 4.69
N GLY A 626 -9.60 13.36 4.43
CA GLY A 626 -8.68 12.82 3.43
C GLY A 626 -9.32 12.76 2.04
N ASP A 627 -9.27 11.59 1.41
CA ASP A 627 -9.86 11.26 0.10
C ASP A 627 -11.27 10.64 0.20
N VAL A 628 -11.86 10.65 1.40
CA VAL A 628 -13.19 10.11 1.70
C VAL A 628 -14.14 11.24 2.13
N TRP A 629 -15.40 11.16 1.71
CA TRP A 629 -16.47 11.99 2.25
C TRP A 629 -17.62 11.15 2.82
N GLY A 630 -18.49 11.78 3.60
CA GLY A 630 -19.74 11.18 4.04
C GLY A 630 -20.63 12.15 4.79
N ARG A 631 -21.77 11.63 5.26
CA ARG A 631 -22.73 12.40 6.06
C ARG A 631 -22.79 11.81 7.46
N VAL A 632 -22.57 12.65 8.47
CA VAL A 632 -22.59 12.23 9.88
C VAL A 632 -23.97 11.68 10.22
N ARG A 633 -24.07 10.37 10.45
CA ARG A 633 -25.30 9.69 10.86
C ARG A 633 -25.54 9.80 12.37
N ALA A 634 -24.46 9.67 13.14
CA ALA A 634 -24.43 9.87 14.58
C ALA A 634 -23.00 10.21 15.01
N LEU A 635 -22.89 10.85 16.17
CA LEU A 635 -21.67 11.02 16.94
C LEU A 635 -21.78 10.12 18.18
N VAL A 636 -20.69 9.45 18.55
CA VAL A 636 -20.61 8.59 19.74
C VAL A 636 -19.37 8.98 20.54
N THR A 637 -19.47 9.06 21.86
CA THR A 637 -18.32 9.30 22.76
C THR A 637 -17.55 8.02 23.04
N ASP A 638 -16.38 8.16 23.69
CA ASP A 638 -15.58 7.06 24.22
C ASP A 638 -16.37 6.09 25.14
N LYS A 639 -17.41 6.58 25.80
CA LYS A 639 -18.30 5.82 26.69
C LYS A 639 -19.41 5.06 25.95
N GLY A 640 -19.53 5.24 24.64
CA GLY A 640 -20.61 4.66 23.82
C GLY A 640 -21.90 5.50 23.78
N ASP A 641 -21.91 6.69 24.39
CA ASP A 641 -23.10 7.54 24.44
C ASP A 641 -23.29 8.37 23.16
N HIS A 642 -24.52 8.53 22.71
CA HIS A 642 -24.86 9.36 21.56
C HIS A 642 -24.95 10.85 21.91
N VAL A 643 -24.10 11.67 21.29
CA VAL A 643 -24.10 13.13 21.48
C VAL A 643 -24.71 13.87 20.28
N LYS A 644 -25.35 15.01 20.56
CA LYS A 644 -26.01 15.86 19.56
C LYS A 644 -25.08 16.88 18.93
N GLU A 645 -24.00 17.22 19.62
CA GLU A 645 -22.96 18.13 19.16
C GLU A 645 -21.64 17.80 19.84
N ALA A 646 -20.53 18.07 19.16
CA ALA A 646 -19.17 17.92 19.66
C ALA A 646 -18.41 19.21 19.37
N GLY A 647 -18.04 19.93 20.43
CA GLY A 647 -17.28 21.18 20.33
C GLY A 647 -15.77 20.95 20.23
N PRO A 648 -14.97 22.03 20.20
CA PRO A 648 -13.51 21.95 20.17
C PRO A 648 -12.93 21.08 21.30
N ALA A 649 -11.79 20.45 21.00
CA ALA A 649 -11.08 19.47 21.84
C ALA A 649 -11.90 18.23 22.27
N THR A 650 -13.11 17.99 21.73
CA THR A 650 -13.92 16.82 22.08
C THR A 650 -13.62 15.66 21.11
N PRO A 651 -13.19 14.47 21.59
CA PRO A 651 -13.03 13.29 20.76
C PRO A 651 -14.39 12.60 20.54
N VAL A 652 -14.72 12.25 19.30
CA VAL A 652 -15.96 11.53 18.95
C VAL A 652 -15.76 10.53 17.82
N GLU A 653 -16.43 9.39 17.88
CA GLU A 653 -16.60 8.48 16.75
C GLU A 653 -17.68 9.03 15.80
N VAL A 654 -17.27 9.28 14.56
CA VAL A 654 -18.15 9.66 13.45
C VAL A 654 -18.59 8.42 12.69
N LEU A 655 -19.91 8.25 12.56
CA LEU A 655 -20.53 7.23 11.73
C LEU A 655 -21.07 7.81 10.42
N GLY A 656 -20.88 7.09 9.30
CA GLY A 656 -21.49 7.45 8.01
C GLY A 656 -20.55 8.00 6.94
N LEU A 657 -19.24 7.78 7.09
CA LEU A 657 -18.26 7.95 6.01
C LEU A 657 -18.45 6.87 4.94
N SER A 658 -18.18 7.21 3.67
CA SER A 658 -18.31 6.26 2.56
C SER A 658 -17.24 5.16 2.55
N GLY A 659 -16.05 5.44 3.11
CA GLY A 659 -14.93 4.50 3.28
C GLY A 659 -14.15 4.80 4.56
N THR A 660 -13.05 4.09 4.83
CA THR A 660 -12.16 4.39 5.96
C THR A 660 -11.12 5.44 5.53
N PRO A 661 -11.11 6.67 6.09
CA PRO A 661 -10.06 7.65 5.83
C PRO A 661 -8.71 7.17 6.37
N GLN A 662 -7.61 7.80 5.97
CA GLN A 662 -6.31 7.50 6.60
C GLN A 662 -6.25 8.13 7.99
N ALA A 663 -5.56 7.45 8.90
CA ALA A 663 -5.36 7.98 10.25
C ALA A 663 -4.34 9.14 10.19
N GLY A 664 -4.67 10.27 10.82
CA GLY A 664 -3.94 11.54 10.70
C GLY A 664 -4.47 12.48 9.62
N ASP A 665 -5.44 12.07 8.80
CA ASP A 665 -6.07 12.96 7.82
C ASP A 665 -6.79 14.12 8.51
N LYS A 666 -6.65 15.33 7.96
CA LYS A 666 -7.49 16.46 8.36
C LYS A 666 -8.89 16.31 7.78
N PHE A 667 -9.90 16.62 8.61
CA PHE A 667 -11.29 16.66 8.19
C PHE A 667 -11.86 18.07 8.31
N ALA A 668 -12.82 18.37 7.46
CA ALA A 668 -13.61 19.60 7.50
C ALA A 668 -15.07 19.32 7.13
N VAL A 669 -15.98 20.07 7.74
CA VAL A 669 -17.39 20.10 7.33
C VAL A 669 -17.53 20.96 6.06
N VAL A 670 -18.35 20.50 5.11
CA VAL A 670 -18.66 21.23 3.88
C VAL A 670 -20.18 21.44 3.73
N GLU A 671 -20.55 22.52 3.05
CA GLU A 671 -21.94 22.96 2.88
C GLU A 671 -22.79 22.00 2.03
N SER A 672 -22.16 21.34 1.04
CA SER A 672 -22.86 20.60 -0.02
C SER A 672 -22.16 19.29 -0.39
N GLU A 673 -22.98 18.28 -0.66
CA GLU A 673 -22.54 16.93 -1.04
C GLU A 673 -21.77 16.92 -2.37
N SER A 674 -22.17 17.77 -3.31
CA SER A 674 -21.51 17.89 -4.61
C SER A 674 -20.06 18.37 -4.45
N ARG A 675 -19.83 19.36 -3.59
CA ARG A 675 -18.47 19.87 -3.29
C ARG A 675 -17.64 18.81 -2.57
N ALA A 676 -18.23 18.10 -1.59
CA ALA A 676 -17.59 16.99 -0.89
C ALA A 676 -17.08 15.89 -1.86
N ARG A 677 -17.92 15.55 -2.85
CA ARG A 677 -17.61 14.55 -3.87
C ARG A 677 -16.48 15.02 -4.79
N GLU A 678 -16.54 16.25 -5.29
CA GLU A 678 -15.52 16.86 -6.16
C GLU A 678 -14.13 16.87 -5.49
N ILE A 679 -14.03 17.32 -4.23
CA ILE A 679 -12.78 17.31 -3.44
C ILE A 679 -12.24 15.89 -3.28
N SER A 680 -13.12 14.93 -2.98
CA SER A 680 -12.72 13.54 -2.73
C SER A 680 -12.26 12.85 -4.01
N GLU A 681 -12.97 13.01 -5.12
CA GLU A 681 -12.61 12.45 -6.42
C GLU A 681 -11.29 13.06 -6.95
N TYR A 682 -11.06 14.35 -6.71
CA TYR A 682 -9.80 15.01 -6.98
C TYR A 682 -8.65 14.37 -6.18
N ARG A 683 -8.80 14.24 -4.85
CA ARG A 683 -7.79 13.61 -3.99
C ARG A 683 -7.54 12.14 -4.34
N GLN A 684 -8.57 11.37 -4.68
CA GLN A 684 -8.45 9.98 -5.15
C GLN A 684 -7.75 9.88 -6.51
N ARG A 685 -7.87 10.89 -7.38
CA ARG A 685 -7.12 10.97 -8.64
C ARG A 685 -5.64 11.24 -8.32
N LEU A 686 -5.35 12.30 -7.57
CA LEU A 686 -3.99 12.68 -7.18
C LEU A 686 -3.26 11.58 -6.39
N ALA A 687 -3.97 10.84 -5.51
CA ALA A 687 -3.43 9.69 -4.80
C ALA A 687 -3.09 8.52 -5.76
N ARG A 688 -3.96 8.22 -6.73
CA ARG A 688 -3.69 7.21 -7.77
C ARG A 688 -2.53 7.63 -8.67
N ASP A 689 -2.46 8.89 -9.08
CA ASP A 689 -1.39 9.39 -9.95
C ASP A 689 -0.05 9.41 -9.20
N LYS A 690 -0.04 9.75 -7.91
CA LYS A 690 1.14 9.65 -7.04
C LYS A 690 1.58 8.20 -6.80
N ALA A 691 0.64 7.26 -6.65
CA ALA A 691 0.94 5.83 -6.57
C ALA A 691 1.47 5.27 -7.89
N ALA A 692 0.86 5.65 -9.02
CA ALA A 692 1.30 5.30 -10.35
C ALA A 692 2.68 5.89 -10.67
N ALA A 693 2.96 7.13 -10.26
CA ALA A 693 4.26 7.79 -10.39
C ALA A 693 5.36 7.07 -9.58
N ARG A 694 5.05 6.59 -8.36
CA ARG A 694 5.98 5.74 -7.60
C ARG A 694 6.28 4.42 -8.33
N GLN A 695 5.26 3.77 -8.90
CA GLN A 695 5.42 2.51 -9.64
C GLN A 695 6.03 2.67 -11.05
N SER A 696 5.83 3.80 -11.71
CA SER A 696 6.38 4.10 -13.03
C SER A 696 7.80 4.66 -12.94
N GLY A 697 8.11 5.42 -11.88
CA GLY A 697 9.47 5.81 -11.51
C GLY A 697 10.37 4.58 -11.35
N GLN A 698 9.88 3.52 -10.71
CA GLN A 698 10.59 2.23 -10.63
C GLN A 698 10.80 1.49 -11.97
N ARG A 699 10.15 1.92 -13.06
CA ARG A 699 10.22 1.28 -14.38
C ARG A 699 10.90 2.13 -15.46
N GLY A 700 11.21 3.40 -15.17
CA GLY A 700 11.63 4.38 -16.17
C GLY A 700 13.12 4.35 -16.56
N SER A 701 14.01 3.89 -15.66
CA SER A 701 15.47 3.94 -15.89
C SER A 701 16.07 2.59 -16.27
N LEU A 702 17.02 2.60 -17.22
CA LEU A 702 17.84 1.43 -17.59
C LEU A 702 18.65 0.91 -16.38
N GLU A 703 19.15 1.82 -15.56
CA GLU A 703 19.83 1.53 -14.29
C GLU A 703 18.90 0.76 -13.34
N GLN A 704 17.62 1.14 -13.31
CA GLN A 704 16.62 0.49 -12.47
C GLN A 704 16.13 -0.84 -13.04
N MET A 705 16.16 -1.04 -14.37
CA MET A 705 16.07 -2.38 -14.97
C MET A 705 17.29 -3.26 -14.63
N MET A 706 18.48 -2.67 -14.46
CA MET A 706 19.66 -3.37 -13.96
C MET A 706 19.53 -3.73 -12.47
N MET A 707 19.03 -2.82 -11.63
CA MET A 707 18.67 -3.12 -10.23
C MET A 707 17.58 -4.20 -10.14
N GLN A 708 16.57 -4.18 -11.03
CA GLN A 708 15.56 -5.25 -11.13
C GLN A 708 16.14 -6.61 -11.55
N ARG A 709 17.30 -6.63 -12.23
CA ARG A 709 18.04 -7.87 -12.50
C ARG A 709 18.92 -8.31 -11.33
N GLN A 710 19.45 -7.37 -10.55
CA GLN A 710 20.10 -7.68 -9.27
C GLN A 710 19.10 -8.23 -8.24
N SER A 711 17.86 -7.73 -8.22
CA SER A 711 16.81 -8.24 -7.34
C SER A 711 16.27 -9.63 -7.71
N VAL A 712 16.72 -10.25 -8.81
CA VAL A 712 16.37 -11.65 -9.18
C VAL A 712 16.94 -12.66 -8.18
N GLY A 713 17.90 -12.27 -7.33
CA GLY A 713 18.37 -13.09 -6.21
C GLY A 713 17.57 -12.96 -4.91
N ILE A 714 16.73 -11.93 -4.77
CA ILE A 714 16.01 -11.65 -3.51
C ILE A 714 14.76 -12.52 -3.44
N LYS A 715 14.60 -13.29 -2.36
CA LYS A 715 13.40 -14.08 -2.10
C LYS A 715 12.34 -13.19 -1.49
N GLU A 716 11.26 -12.94 -2.23
CA GLU A 716 10.10 -12.22 -1.72
C GLU A 716 9.18 -13.19 -0.96
N PHE A 717 8.73 -12.79 0.24
CA PHE A 717 7.66 -13.46 0.98
C PHE A 717 6.38 -12.61 0.85
N PRO A 718 5.46 -12.95 -0.07
CA PRO A 718 4.27 -12.14 -0.32
C PRO A 718 3.23 -12.31 0.79
N LEU A 719 2.69 -11.18 1.25
CA LEU A 719 1.75 -11.10 2.39
C LEU A 719 0.52 -10.26 2.03
N VAL A 720 -0.65 -10.72 2.49
CA VAL A 720 -1.90 -9.93 2.53
C VAL A 720 -2.25 -9.66 3.98
N ILE A 721 -2.37 -8.38 4.34
CA ILE A 721 -2.55 -7.94 5.74
C ILE A 721 -3.95 -7.33 5.89
N LYS A 722 -4.71 -7.82 6.88
CA LYS A 722 -5.96 -7.22 7.33
C LYS A 722 -5.88 -6.90 8.81
N GLY A 723 -6.19 -5.67 9.16
CA GLY A 723 -6.28 -5.20 10.54
C GLY A 723 -7.69 -4.73 10.88
N ASP A 724 -7.97 -4.56 12.16
CA ASP A 724 -9.19 -3.95 12.69
C ASP A 724 -9.23 -2.45 12.39
N VAL A 725 -8.15 -1.75 12.75
CA VAL A 725 -7.94 -0.32 12.53
C VAL A 725 -6.90 -0.07 11.42
N GLN A 726 -6.97 1.11 10.79
CA GLN A 726 -6.00 1.53 9.79
C GLN A 726 -4.59 1.77 10.38
N GLY A 727 -4.51 2.22 11.65
CA GLY A 727 -3.24 2.52 12.31
C GLY A 727 -2.37 1.29 12.56
N SER A 728 -2.93 0.19 13.05
CA SER A 728 -2.18 -1.05 13.27
C SER A 728 -1.61 -1.62 11.97
N ILE A 729 -2.31 -1.45 10.84
CA ILE A 729 -1.84 -1.91 9.53
C ILE A 729 -0.60 -1.14 9.08
N GLU A 730 -0.59 0.18 9.27
CA GLU A 730 0.57 1.04 9.01
C GLU A 730 1.77 0.63 9.89
N ALA A 731 1.53 0.37 11.18
CA ALA A 731 2.57 -0.07 12.11
C ALA A 731 3.13 -1.47 11.77
N ILE A 732 2.27 -2.43 11.41
CA ILE A 732 2.69 -3.76 10.94
C ILE A 732 3.48 -3.63 9.63
N ALA A 733 3.03 -2.79 8.69
CA ALA A 733 3.74 -2.57 7.43
C ALA A 733 5.15 -2.01 7.68
N GLY A 734 5.27 -0.94 8.48
CA GLY A 734 6.55 -0.36 8.85
C GLY A 734 7.45 -1.27 9.70
N ALA A 735 6.88 -2.24 10.44
CA ALA A 735 7.65 -3.27 11.13
C ALA A 735 8.19 -4.32 10.16
N LEU A 736 7.34 -4.85 9.26
CA LEU A 736 7.72 -5.87 8.29
C LEU A 736 8.73 -5.37 7.25
N GLU A 737 8.66 -4.09 6.86
CA GLU A 737 9.68 -3.47 6.00
C GLU A 737 11.06 -3.43 6.68
N LYS A 738 11.13 -3.19 7.99
CA LYS A 738 12.39 -3.18 8.77
C LYS A 738 13.01 -4.58 8.93
N LEU A 739 12.24 -5.66 8.75
CA LEU A 739 12.76 -7.05 8.75
C LEU A 739 13.44 -7.42 7.41
N GLY A 740 13.32 -6.58 6.38
CA GLY A 740 13.89 -6.85 5.06
C GLY A 740 15.43 -6.88 5.10
N THR A 741 16.00 -7.91 4.48
CA THR A 741 17.44 -8.05 4.24
C THR A 741 17.73 -8.06 2.73
N ASP A 742 19.01 -8.06 2.36
CA ASP A 742 19.43 -8.16 0.97
C ASP A 742 19.16 -9.55 0.35
N GLU A 743 18.92 -10.59 1.17
CA GLU A 743 18.56 -11.95 0.68
C GLU A 743 17.03 -12.20 0.68
N VAL A 744 16.30 -11.72 1.70
CA VAL A 744 14.85 -12.02 1.88
C VAL A 744 14.08 -10.76 2.29
N ARG A 745 12.91 -10.54 1.65
CA ARG A 745 12.06 -9.37 1.89
C ARG A 745 10.59 -9.76 2.06
N ALA A 746 9.95 -9.29 3.13
CA ALA A 746 8.49 -9.30 3.24
C ALA A 746 7.89 -8.33 2.20
N ARG A 747 7.02 -8.82 1.33
CA ARG A 747 6.35 -8.01 0.30
C ARG A 747 4.86 -7.93 0.58
N ILE A 748 4.38 -6.76 0.96
CA ILE A 748 2.96 -6.52 1.19
C ILE A 748 2.28 -6.35 -0.17
N VAL A 749 1.42 -7.32 -0.53
CA VAL A 749 0.65 -7.32 -1.78
C VAL A 749 -0.58 -6.43 -1.65
N HIS A 750 -1.27 -6.53 -0.51
CA HIS A 750 -2.42 -5.70 -0.16
C HIS A 750 -2.55 -5.57 1.35
N SER A 751 -3.02 -4.40 1.77
CA SER A 751 -3.24 -4.03 3.16
C SER A 751 -4.52 -3.21 3.28
N GLY A 752 -5.41 -3.53 4.23
CA GLY A 752 -6.64 -2.73 4.43
C GLY A 752 -7.42 -3.09 5.69
N ALA A 753 -8.13 -2.11 6.24
CA ALA A 753 -8.93 -2.28 7.45
C ALA A 753 -10.20 -3.12 7.23
N GLY A 754 -10.61 -3.86 8.26
CA GLY A 754 -11.79 -4.71 8.28
C GLY A 754 -11.50 -6.22 8.13
N GLY A 755 -12.56 -7.02 8.32
CA GLY A 755 -12.46 -8.48 8.30
C GLY A 755 -12.15 -9.08 6.92
N ILE A 756 -11.41 -10.20 6.91
CA ILE A 756 -11.00 -10.91 5.68
C ILE A 756 -12.21 -11.40 4.87
N THR A 757 -12.19 -11.09 3.58
CA THR A 757 -13.23 -11.35 2.58
C THR A 757 -12.81 -12.41 1.54
N GLU A 758 -13.74 -12.83 0.68
CA GLU A 758 -13.44 -13.76 -0.43
C GLU A 758 -12.44 -13.17 -1.43
N SER A 759 -12.57 -11.87 -1.75
CA SER A 759 -11.67 -11.16 -2.67
C SER A 759 -10.21 -11.15 -2.20
N ASP A 760 -9.98 -11.11 -0.90
CA ASP A 760 -8.64 -11.15 -0.31
C ASP A 760 -7.99 -12.52 -0.48
N ILE A 761 -8.80 -13.59 -0.48
CA ILE A 761 -8.35 -14.96 -0.70
C ILE A 761 -8.05 -15.19 -2.18
N SER A 762 -8.89 -14.72 -3.10
CA SER A 762 -8.57 -14.77 -4.54
C SER A 762 -7.30 -13.97 -4.89
N LEU A 763 -7.04 -12.86 -4.18
CA LEU A 763 -5.79 -12.10 -4.35
C LEU A 763 -4.58 -12.85 -3.80
N ALA A 764 -4.76 -13.51 -2.64
CA ALA A 764 -3.73 -14.35 -2.03
C ALA A 764 -3.41 -15.58 -2.90
N GLU A 765 -4.41 -16.25 -3.45
CA GLU A 765 -4.31 -17.35 -4.43
C GLU A 765 -3.48 -16.92 -5.65
N ALA A 766 -3.87 -15.82 -6.31
CA ALA A 766 -3.21 -15.31 -7.50
C ALA A 766 -1.76 -14.84 -7.26
N SER A 767 -1.41 -14.52 -6.01
CA SER A 767 -0.09 -14.00 -5.61
C SER A 767 0.76 -15.02 -4.82
N ASN A 768 0.22 -16.21 -4.54
CA ASN A 768 0.73 -17.19 -3.58
C ASN A 768 1.12 -16.57 -2.22
N ALA A 769 0.29 -15.68 -1.70
CA ALA A 769 0.55 -14.89 -0.50
C ALA A 769 -0.09 -15.50 0.76
N ALA A 770 0.60 -15.41 1.91
CA ALA A 770 -0.01 -15.78 3.19
C ALA A 770 -0.93 -14.66 3.70
N ILE A 771 -2.06 -15.02 4.34
CA ILE A 771 -3.02 -14.05 4.87
C ILE A 771 -2.82 -13.87 6.37
N ILE A 772 -2.59 -12.63 6.78
CA ILE A 772 -2.40 -12.22 8.17
C ILE A 772 -3.61 -11.38 8.61
N GLY A 773 -4.36 -11.88 9.59
CA GLY A 773 -5.45 -11.16 10.26
C GLY A 773 -5.05 -10.68 11.65
N PHE A 774 -4.93 -9.37 11.83
CA PHE A 774 -4.63 -8.72 13.11
C PHE A 774 -5.92 -8.23 13.76
N ASN A 775 -6.28 -8.75 14.94
CA ASN A 775 -7.55 -8.54 15.65
C ASN A 775 -8.84 -8.84 14.85
N VAL A 776 -8.75 -9.20 13.57
CA VAL A 776 -9.87 -9.50 12.68
C VAL A 776 -10.07 -10.98 12.44
N ARG A 777 -11.30 -11.37 12.09
CA ARG A 777 -11.66 -12.75 11.74
C ARG A 777 -12.21 -12.82 10.32
N ALA A 778 -11.87 -13.86 9.58
CA ALA A 778 -12.46 -14.11 8.27
C ALA A 778 -13.97 -14.37 8.34
N ASN A 779 -14.71 -13.90 7.33
CA ASN A 779 -16.10 -14.27 7.12
C ASN A 779 -16.24 -15.80 6.96
N THR A 780 -17.40 -16.38 7.28
CA THR A 780 -17.62 -17.84 7.19
C THR A 780 -17.37 -18.37 5.78
N GLN A 781 -17.83 -17.66 4.76
CA GLN A 781 -17.63 -18.04 3.35
C GLN A 781 -16.15 -17.94 2.93
N ALA A 782 -15.48 -16.87 3.38
CA ALA A 782 -14.05 -16.68 3.17
C ALA A 782 -13.25 -17.85 3.78
N ARG A 783 -13.52 -18.24 5.04
CA ARG A 783 -12.86 -19.40 5.65
C ARG A 783 -13.07 -20.70 4.87
N GLN A 784 -14.31 -20.97 4.45
CA GLN A 784 -14.65 -22.13 3.61
C GLN A 784 -14.02 -22.07 2.21
N PHE A 785 -13.63 -20.90 1.72
CA PHE A 785 -12.92 -20.75 0.45
C PHE A 785 -11.42 -20.99 0.65
N ALA A 786 -10.80 -20.41 1.67
CA ALA A 786 -9.41 -20.69 2.04
C ALA A 786 -9.17 -22.18 2.36
N GLU A 787 -10.09 -22.84 3.08
CA GLU A 787 -10.04 -24.29 3.35
C GLU A 787 -10.13 -25.16 2.08
N ARG A 788 -10.76 -24.66 1.01
CA ARG A 788 -10.86 -25.39 -0.28
C ARG A 788 -9.63 -25.21 -1.16
N GLU A 789 -9.09 -24.00 -1.22
CA GLU A 789 -7.89 -23.69 -2.01
C GLU A 789 -6.57 -23.98 -1.26
N GLY A 790 -6.64 -24.36 0.02
CA GLY A 790 -5.47 -24.69 0.84
C GLY A 790 -4.67 -23.47 1.33
N ILE A 791 -5.28 -22.29 1.36
CA ILE A 791 -4.62 -21.03 1.73
C ILE A 791 -4.62 -20.86 3.25
N GLU A 792 -3.44 -20.68 3.84
CA GLU A 792 -3.30 -20.48 5.29
C GLU A 792 -3.73 -19.06 5.70
N ILE A 793 -4.62 -18.97 6.69
CA ILE A 793 -4.99 -17.71 7.35
C ILE A 793 -4.47 -17.76 8.79
N ARG A 794 -3.49 -16.90 9.11
CA ARG A 794 -3.00 -16.72 10.48
C ARG A 794 -3.70 -15.56 11.17
N TYR A 795 -3.94 -15.70 12.47
CA TYR A 795 -4.60 -14.70 13.29
C TYR A 795 -3.73 -14.32 14.46
N TYR A 796 -3.51 -13.02 14.64
CA TYR A 796 -2.72 -12.46 15.73
C TYR A 796 -3.52 -11.39 16.46
N ASN A 797 -3.28 -11.27 17.77
CA ASN A 797 -3.81 -10.17 18.59
C ASN A 797 -2.68 -9.33 19.22
N ILE A 798 -1.41 -9.64 18.90
CA ILE A 798 -0.21 -9.02 19.43
C ILE A 798 0.76 -8.86 18.25
N ILE A 799 1.36 -7.68 18.10
CA ILE A 799 2.21 -7.37 16.94
C ILE A 799 3.55 -8.11 16.95
N TYR A 800 4.08 -8.45 18.14
CA TYR A 800 5.30 -9.23 18.30
C TYR A 800 5.15 -10.65 17.73
N ASP A 801 4.14 -11.40 18.18
CA ASP A 801 3.84 -12.75 17.71
C ASP A 801 3.76 -12.82 16.18
N LEU A 802 3.16 -11.80 15.55
CA LEU A 802 3.08 -11.64 14.09
C LEU A 802 4.46 -11.42 13.47
N VAL A 803 5.22 -10.46 13.99
CA VAL A 803 6.57 -10.11 13.52
C VAL A 803 7.52 -11.29 13.64
N ASP A 804 7.49 -12.02 14.76
CA ASP A 804 8.37 -13.16 15.04
C ASP A 804 7.99 -14.38 14.21
N ASP A 805 6.71 -14.69 14.00
CA ASP A 805 6.27 -15.76 13.08
C ASP A 805 6.69 -15.46 11.63
N VAL A 806 6.53 -14.20 11.18
CA VAL A 806 6.97 -13.80 9.82
C VAL A 806 8.50 -13.85 9.71
N LYS A 807 9.22 -13.45 10.75
CA LYS A 807 10.68 -13.54 10.83
C LYS A 807 11.17 -15.00 10.78
N ALA A 808 10.48 -15.91 11.46
CA ALA A 808 10.74 -17.34 11.41
C ALA A 808 10.45 -17.93 10.02
N ALA A 809 9.33 -17.56 9.39
CA ALA A 809 8.98 -17.97 8.03
C ALA A 809 10.01 -17.46 6.99
N MET A 810 10.44 -16.19 7.10
CA MET A 810 11.49 -15.61 6.27
C MET A 810 12.85 -16.28 6.51
N SER A 811 13.17 -16.67 7.74
CA SER A 811 14.39 -17.43 8.05
C SER A 811 14.39 -18.80 7.36
N GLY A 812 13.23 -19.46 7.28
CA GLY A 812 13.06 -20.70 6.51
C GLY A 812 13.25 -20.56 4.99
N LEU A 813 13.20 -19.34 4.45
CA LEU A 813 13.50 -19.04 3.04
C LEU A 813 14.99 -18.78 2.81
N LEU A 814 15.80 -18.50 3.84
CA LEU A 814 17.23 -18.25 3.68
C LEU A 814 17.98 -19.46 3.10
N SER A 815 19.08 -19.17 2.42
CA SER A 815 20.04 -20.21 2.01
C SER A 815 20.76 -20.71 3.28
N PRO A 816 20.80 -22.02 3.58
CA PRO A 816 21.58 -22.50 4.71
C PRO A 816 23.08 -22.25 4.46
N GLU A 817 23.78 -21.83 5.51
CA GLU A 817 25.21 -21.56 5.48
C GLU A 817 25.97 -22.87 5.27
N ARG A 818 26.89 -22.87 4.31
CA ARG A 818 27.84 -23.97 4.12
C ARG A 818 29.02 -23.73 5.04
N ARG A 819 29.02 -24.36 6.21
CA ARG A 819 30.19 -24.39 7.10
C ARG A 819 31.00 -25.64 6.79
N GLU A 820 32.30 -25.45 6.58
CA GLU A 820 33.22 -26.56 6.37
C GLU A 820 33.90 -26.89 7.70
N THR A 821 33.72 -28.12 8.17
CA THR A 821 34.36 -28.64 9.38
C THR A 821 35.49 -29.58 8.97
N PHE A 822 36.72 -29.23 9.35
CA PHE A 822 37.91 -30.05 9.12
C PHE A 822 37.79 -31.39 9.88
N ILE A 823 38.15 -32.50 9.22
CA ILE A 823 38.09 -33.86 9.79
C ILE A 823 39.50 -34.45 9.97
N GLY A 824 40.42 -34.20 9.04
CA GLY A 824 41.77 -34.75 9.09
C GLY A 824 42.59 -34.56 7.82
N ASN A 825 43.90 -34.82 7.92
CA ASN A 825 44.88 -34.72 6.85
C ASN A 825 45.50 -36.10 6.56
N ALA A 826 45.71 -36.42 5.28
CA ALA A 826 46.41 -37.63 4.84
C ALA A 826 47.46 -37.33 3.76
N GLU A 827 48.67 -37.85 3.91
CA GLU A 827 49.78 -37.65 2.98
C GLU A 827 49.82 -38.78 1.94
N ILE A 828 49.97 -38.46 0.65
CA ILE A 828 50.11 -39.45 -0.43
C ILE A 828 51.56 -39.98 -0.47
N LEU A 829 51.74 -41.25 -0.15
CA LEU A 829 53.04 -41.92 -0.21
C LEU A 829 53.34 -42.45 -1.62
N GLU A 830 52.36 -43.11 -2.25
CA GLU A 830 52.53 -43.75 -3.55
C GLU A 830 51.21 -43.75 -4.33
N VAL A 831 51.25 -43.75 -5.67
CA VAL A 831 50.05 -43.71 -6.52
C VAL A 831 49.98 -44.95 -7.40
N PHE A 832 48.99 -45.80 -7.14
CA PHE A 832 48.74 -47.05 -7.85
C PHE A 832 47.78 -46.82 -9.03
N ASN A 833 47.96 -47.53 -10.14
CA ASN A 833 47.04 -47.50 -11.26
C ASN A 833 46.25 -48.82 -11.35
N ILE A 834 44.94 -48.77 -11.10
CA ILE A 834 44.07 -49.96 -11.04
C ILE A 834 43.06 -49.92 -12.19
N THR A 835 43.14 -50.91 -13.09
CA THR A 835 42.39 -51.01 -14.36
C THR A 835 40.87 -50.94 -14.28
N LYS A 836 40.26 -51.03 -13.08
CA LYS A 836 38.82 -50.92 -12.85
C LYS A 836 38.37 -49.70 -12.01
N VAL A 837 39.30 -49.00 -11.35
CA VAL A 837 38.98 -47.94 -10.39
C VAL A 837 39.57 -46.59 -10.81
N GLY A 838 40.64 -46.61 -11.61
CA GLY A 838 41.46 -45.45 -11.95
C GLY A 838 42.76 -45.44 -11.15
N LYS A 839 43.40 -44.27 -11.04
CA LYS A 839 44.49 -44.06 -10.10
C LYS A 839 43.95 -44.06 -8.66
N VAL A 840 44.68 -44.68 -7.75
CA VAL A 840 44.38 -44.76 -6.31
C VAL A 840 45.62 -44.31 -5.55
N ALA A 841 45.47 -43.28 -4.72
CA ALA A 841 46.54 -42.83 -3.85
C ALA A 841 46.62 -43.76 -2.62
N GLY A 842 47.79 -44.33 -2.38
CA GLY A 842 48.15 -44.96 -1.11
C GLY A 842 48.58 -43.87 -0.15
N CYS A 843 47.72 -43.57 0.82
CA CYS A 843 47.89 -42.46 1.75
C CYS A 843 48.11 -42.97 3.18
N ARG A 844 48.77 -42.16 4.02
CA ARG A 844 48.80 -42.35 5.47
C ARG A 844 48.09 -41.17 6.14
N VAL A 845 47.16 -41.45 7.05
CA VAL A 845 46.46 -40.39 7.80
C VAL A 845 47.44 -39.78 8.81
N VAL A 846 47.81 -38.52 8.60
CA VAL A 846 48.75 -37.78 9.45
C VAL A 846 48.04 -37.23 10.67
N GLU A 847 46.81 -36.73 10.50
CA GLU A 847 46.06 -36.03 11.55
C GLU A 847 44.56 -36.32 11.41
N GLY A 848 43.85 -36.41 12.55
CA GLY A 848 42.40 -36.58 12.57
C GLY A 848 41.94 -37.94 12.00
N LYS A 849 40.91 -37.92 11.16
CA LYS A 849 40.39 -39.13 10.48
C LYS A 849 39.88 -38.83 9.08
N VAL A 850 39.88 -39.85 8.22
CA VAL A 850 39.36 -39.78 6.85
C VAL A 850 38.04 -40.55 6.76
N GLU A 851 36.97 -39.92 6.28
CA GLU A 851 35.65 -40.53 6.12
C GLU A 851 35.27 -40.72 4.64
N ARG A 852 34.62 -41.83 4.31
CA ARG A 852 34.17 -42.14 2.94
C ARG A 852 33.02 -41.21 2.52
N GLY A 853 33.24 -40.44 1.46
CA GLY A 853 32.25 -39.50 0.92
C GLY A 853 32.35 -38.07 1.49
N ALA A 854 33.35 -37.80 2.33
CA ALA A 854 33.71 -36.43 2.72
C ALA A 854 34.17 -35.59 1.50
N GLY A 855 34.13 -34.27 1.66
CA GLY A 855 34.80 -33.35 0.76
C GLY A 855 36.32 -33.46 0.95
N VAL A 856 37.08 -33.33 -0.13
CA VAL A 856 38.53 -33.41 -0.11
C VAL A 856 39.18 -32.31 -0.94
N ARG A 857 40.23 -31.71 -0.37
CA ARG A 857 41.14 -30.79 -1.05
C ARG A 857 42.50 -31.46 -1.20
N LEU A 858 43.00 -31.51 -2.43
CA LEU A 858 44.37 -31.90 -2.72
C LEU A 858 45.25 -30.65 -2.64
N ILE A 859 46.25 -30.66 -1.75
CA ILE A 859 47.17 -29.57 -1.48
C ILE A 859 48.57 -29.99 -1.94
N ARG A 860 49.24 -29.14 -2.70
CA ARG A 860 50.61 -29.32 -3.18
C ARG A 860 51.39 -28.04 -2.95
N ASN A 861 52.45 -28.10 -2.13
CA ASN A 861 53.22 -26.91 -1.70
C ASN A 861 52.30 -25.81 -1.14
N ASP A 862 51.42 -26.16 -0.19
CA ASP A 862 50.45 -25.27 0.47
C ASP A 862 49.42 -24.58 -0.45
N VAL A 863 49.29 -25.02 -1.72
CA VAL A 863 48.28 -24.55 -2.68
C VAL A 863 47.25 -25.65 -2.96
N VAL A 864 45.96 -25.31 -2.87
CA VAL A 864 44.86 -26.21 -3.26
C VAL A 864 44.86 -26.41 -4.78
N VAL A 865 45.19 -27.63 -5.22
CA VAL A 865 45.24 -28.04 -6.63
C VAL A 865 43.88 -28.51 -7.13
N HIS A 866 43.09 -29.15 -6.27
CA HIS A 866 41.79 -29.71 -6.63
C HIS A 866 40.87 -29.80 -5.40
N GLU A 867 39.59 -29.53 -5.59
CA GLU A 867 38.52 -29.81 -4.62
C GLU A 867 37.51 -30.78 -5.24
N GLY A 868 37.16 -31.83 -4.50
CA GLY A 868 36.27 -32.88 -4.98
C GLY A 868 35.69 -33.73 -3.85
N LYS A 869 35.18 -34.93 -4.19
CA LYS A 869 34.66 -35.91 -3.24
C LYS A 869 35.43 -37.23 -3.32
N LEU A 870 35.51 -37.93 -2.19
CA LEU A 870 36.06 -39.29 -2.13
C LEU A 870 35.09 -40.30 -2.73
N LYS A 871 35.50 -40.92 -3.84
CA LYS A 871 34.74 -41.94 -4.57
C LYS A 871 34.82 -43.31 -3.89
N THR A 872 36.02 -43.72 -3.47
CA THR A 872 36.22 -44.95 -2.68
C THR A 872 37.32 -44.78 -1.64
N LEU A 873 37.10 -45.36 -0.46
CA LEU A 873 38.08 -45.47 0.64
C LEU A 873 38.24 -46.96 0.96
N LYS A 874 39.45 -47.49 0.79
CA LYS A 874 39.77 -48.91 1.02
C LYS A 874 40.94 -49.05 1.96
N ARG A 875 40.90 -50.06 2.83
CA ARG A 875 42.06 -50.48 3.64
C ARG A 875 42.42 -51.91 3.22
N PHE A 876 43.61 -52.09 2.66
CA PHE A 876 44.02 -53.33 1.98
C PHE A 876 43.04 -53.75 0.88
N LYS A 877 42.14 -54.70 1.16
CA LYS A 877 41.14 -55.22 0.21
C LYS A 877 39.71 -54.79 0.54
N ASP A 878 39.48 -54.29 1.75
CA ASP A 878 38.14 -54.03 2.29
C ASP A 878 37.77 -52.56 2.13
N GLU A 879 36.49 -52.28 1.85
CA GLU A 879 35.95 -50.92 1.87
C GLU A 879 35.59 -50.54 3.30
N VAL A 880 36.11 -49.41 3.77
CA VAL A 880 35.96 -48.96 5.16
C VAL A 880 35.27 -47.60 5.18
N SER A 881 34.40 -47.37 6.17
CA SER A 881 33.66 -46.11 6.33
C SER A 881 34.55 -44.97 6.82
N GLU A 882 35.49 -45.25 7.72
CA GLU A 882 36.45 -44.28 8.26
C GLU A 882 37.82 -44.92 8.53
N VAL A 883 38.87 -44.09 8.46
CA VAL A 883 40.25 -44.50 8.76
C VAL A 883 40.85 -43.51 9.78
N PRO A 884 41.28 -43.97 10.96
CA PRO A 884 41.85 -43.10 11.99
C PRO A 884 43.34 -42.78 11.73
N MET A 885 43.84 -41.76 12.41
CA MET A 885 45.24 -41.32 12.45
C MET A 885 46.25 -42.48 12.52
N GLY A 886 47.35 -42.35 11.77
CA GLY A 886 48.47 -43.30 11.73
C GLY A 886 48.24 -44.54 10.87
N GLN A 887 47.03 -44.79 10.37
CA GLN A 887 46.76 -45.93 9.48
C GLN A 887 46.94 -45.56 8.00
N GLU A 888 47.24 -46.59 7.20
CA GLU A 888 47.37 -46.49 5.74
C GLU A 888 46.06 -46.86 5.03
N CYS A 889 45.71 -46.13 3.98
CA CYS A 889 44.49 -46.36 3.21
C CYS A 889 44.65 -45.99 1.72
N GLY A 890 43.96 -46.72 0.86
CA GLY A 890 43.80 -46.40 -0.55
C GLY A 890 42.61 -45.47 -0.77
N MET A 891 42.86 -44.31 -1.37
CA MET A 891 41.87 -43.26 -1.66
C MET A 891 41.75 -43.05 -3.17
N ALA A 892 40.51 -42.95 -3.67
CA ALA A 892 40.24 -42.60 -5.07
C ALA A 892 39.29 -41.41 -5.14
N PHE A 893 39.61 -40.44 -5.98
CA PHE A 893 38.84 -39.21 -6.18
C PHE A 893 37.75 -39.38 -7.24
N GLU A 894 36.72 -38.56 -7.16
CA GLU A 894 35.76 -38.39 -8.24
C GLU A 894 36.31 -37.41 -9.30
N ASN A 895 36.45 -37.88 -10.55
CA ASN A 895 36.84 -37.08 -11.73
C ASN A 895 38.22 -36.38 -11.68
N TYR A 896 39.19 -36.91 -10.90
CA TYR A 896 40.55 -36.36 -10.84
C TYR A 896 41.66 -37.45 -10.85
N GLU A 897 42.74 -37.21 -11.60
CA GLU A 897 43.80 -38.20 -11.86
C GLU A 897 45.27 -37.69 -11.74
N ASP A 898 45.55 -36.38 -11.52
CA ASP A 898 46.95 -35.88 -11.34
C ASP A 898 47.39 -35.86 -9.86
N MET A 899 47.28 -37.00 -9.18
CA MET A 899 47.85 -37.20 -7.85
C MET A 899 49.35 -37.52 -7.95
N ARG A 900 50.15 -36.98 -7.03
CA ARG A 900 51.59 -37.24 -6.93
C ARG A 900 51.95 -37.65 -5.49
N ALA A 901 53.06 -38.37 -5.35
CA ALA A 901 53.64 -38.64 -4.03
C ALA A 901 54.13 -37.32 -3.41
N GLY A 902 53.88 -37.13 -2.12
CA GLY A 902 54.13 -35.89 -1.37
C GLY A 902 53.02 -34.83 -1.44
N ASP A 903 51.92 -35.09 -2.14
CA ASP A 903 50.71 -34.24 -2.01
C ASP A 903 49.99 -34.54 -0.68
N VAL A 904 49.34 -33.55 -0.09
CA VAL A 904 48.53 -33.68 1.14
C VAL A 904 47.04 -33.61 0.78
N ILE A 905 46.23 -34.49 1.36
CA ILE A 905 44.78 -34.53 1.22
C ILE A 905 44.14 -34.04 2.51
N GLU A 906 43.56 -32.85 2.47
CA GLU A 906 42.71 -32.31 3.53
C GLU A 906 41.29 -32.86 3.34
N CYS A 907 40.72 -33.46 4.39
CA CYS A 907 39.35 -33.98 4.42
C CYS A 907 38.47 -33.05 5.27
N PHE A 908 37.36 -32.58 4.68
CA PHE A 908 36.40 -31.69 5.33
C PHE A 908 34.96 -32.19 5.13
N ARG A 909 34.09 -31.92 6.11
CA ARG A 909 32.65 -32.14 6.03
C ARG A 909 31.97 -30.80 5.72
N VAL A 910 31.04 -30.81 4.78
CA VAL A 910 30.15 -29.65 4.54
C VAL A 910 28.93 -29.83 5.41
N GLU A 911 28.80 -28.99 6.44
CA GLU A 911 27.62 -28.90 7.28
C GLU A 911 26.76 -27.74 6.82
N HIS A 912 25.47 -28.00 6.60
CA HIS A 912 24.48 -26.99 6.24
C HIS A 912 23.81 -26.47 7.51
N ILE A 913 24.21 -25.29 7.97
CA ILE A 913 23.64 -24.65 9.15
C ILE A 913 22.49 -23.74 8.69
N THR A 914 21.29 -23.96 9.23
CA THR A 914 20.15 -23.07 9.00
C THR A 914 20.40 -21.72 9.66
N ARG A 915 20.41 -20.65 8.85
CA ARG A 915 20.52 -19.27 9.35
C ARG A 915 19.20 -18.77 9.91
N THR A 916 19.27 -17.85 10.87
CA THR A 916 18.15 -17.12 11.45
C THR A 916 18.34 -15.62 11.23
N LEU A 917 17.27 -14.90 10.96
CA LEU A 917 17.24 -13.43 10.94
C LEU A 917 17.30 -12.83 12.35
#